data_AF-A0A5N6L520-F1
#
_entry.id   AF-A0A5N6L520-F1
#
_cell.length_a   1.000
_cell.length_b   1.000
_cell.length_c   1.000
_cell.angle_alpha   90.00
_cell.angle_beta   90.00
_cell.angle_gamma   90.00
#
_symmetry.space_group_name_H-M   'P 1'
#
loop_
_entity.id
_entity.type
_entity.pdbx_description
1 polymer ?
#
loop_
_entity_poly.entity_id
_entity_poly.type
_entity_poly.pdbx_seq_one_letter_code
_entity_poly.pdbx_strand_id
1 'polypeptide(L)'
;MLAAPEASNGFPRSSLFEVRASAASGRGVFALQDIPRNTTLFETSLTASHVIYNDYIKEVCAQCFAYDRGRTLKVRDSAKGLAFCSNACSEEWKREAAPDAESAREEIQKLLLKKKSVVSADVVLGNDRRPTGEEVNALWHASEEAAELIRACRMSSIPSKAMRRAWQTARSSHCADPSIVWYMFEGCMQAARSPEAWANVELLANDEQPYTYGDLTNHIQAYTFLLTAIPGGIASNFTQTFVRSLHSHSVHNIFGIRSLDEGGEEGDAGSECFGYGLWPLASYWNHSCAPNMKKQRAGKTWTFSASRDIVVGEELCITYLGGDEKHLPSEDRKKLLKHSWGSGDPAFLAPAQWRTSHWGYRTTKLACCPHAPPTPTMSVAEALPQLPKHASLPATMTIESKPWPQVPVGNKDHTSAAVVIVGAGISGMCMAIDLIKRNQCQNFIIVEKSGGVGGTWHDNKYPGCCCDVWSLLYSFSFEQKADWTRLYPGQEEILDYLITTAQRYNLYKYIRFNTTVEEARWDDVTAQWKTSVTVSGGKDAEYGSQYTITSDFLVSAVGQLNMPQWPSIPGLDSFAGKTMHSARWDWGYDTVGKKIAIVGSGATAVQIIPELAKTAANLTVFQRTANWIVPRQDEDVSAIKRTVLSYAPLVRQRMRAAMMDFRESFFDAIRAPDTEYSALLKSLCLEQMEAALPGAAYADMRKHLTPSYATGCKRICISDDFYPALAMPNVHLETRPIARATETGIAVTATHGGENLQDFDLIVCATGFRTVEFMHPIKITGRHGTPLADVWSRGAVAYKGVAVPELPNFGMLYGPNTNLGHNSIILMIETQSRYISALVGAVLERRAPGKGVRGHGVASSGVGLALVPKQAVVDAYNAQLQQDLATSSFADPACNSWYKDPRSGLITNNWSGTVIDYQKALEKVCWDDYEGGELVQGGREKYIGRVREESYVSDRSLGIFGAVGVAAVAAGVGWRYAAPMLRRR
;
A
#
# COMPACT_ATOMS: atom_id res chain seq x y z
N MET A 1 44.69 20.48 11.61
CA MET A 1 44.44 20.15 13.03
C MET A 1 43.72 21.33 13.65
N LEU A 2 42.39 21.28 13.73
CA LEU A 2 41.60 22.25 14.50
C LEU A 2 41.37 21.65 15.89
N ALA A 3 41.57 22.45 16.94
CA ALA A 3 41.37 22.04 18.32
C ALA A 3 39.93 21.53 18.53
N ALA A 4 39.79 20.42 19.26
CA ALA A 4 38.48 19.88 19.62
C ALA A 4 37.69 20.95 20.39
N PRO A 5 36.42 21.22 20.06
CA PRO A 5 35.62 22.18 20.81
C PRO A 5 35.44 21.68 22.24
N GLU A 6 35.94 22.46 23.21
CA GLU A 6 35.71 22.20 24.64
C GLU A 6 34.24 22.47 24.98
N ALA A 7 33.56 21.45 25.48
CA ALA A 7 32.26 21.58 26.12
C ALA A 7 32.45 22.22 27.51
N SER A 8 32.59 23.54 27.59
CA SER A 8 32.42 24.27 28.85
C SER A 8 31.15 25.12 28.79
N ASN A 9 30.22 24.84 29.71
CA ASN A 9 28.89 25.45 29.91
C ASN A 9 27.67 24.81 29.19
N GLY A 10 27.66 23.51 28.90
CA GLY A 10 26.42 22.77 28.56
C GLY A 10 25.75 23.10 27.20
N PHE A 11 26.42 23.90 26.36
CA PHE A 11 25.98 24.23 25.00
C PHE A 11 27.13 23.94 24.01
N PRO A 12 26.83 23.53 22.76
CA PRO A 12 27.85 23.45 21.73
C PRO A 12 28.41 24.85 21.46
N ARG A 13 29.74 25.02 21.51
CA ARG A 13 30.44 26.28 21.22
C ARG A 13 31.63 25.99 20.30
N SER A 14 31.92 26.91 19.40
CA SER A 14 33.16 26.91 18.62
C SER A 14 33.62 28.34 18.36
N SER A 15 34.81 28.52 17.78
CA SER A 15 35.23 29.84 17.29
C SER A 15 34.39 30.36 16.12
N LEU A 16 33.57 29.51 15.49
CA LEU A 16 32.77 29.83 14.31
C LEU A 16 31.34 30.24 14.65
N PHE A 17 30.82 29.81 15.80
CA PHE A 17 29.43 30.06 16.18
C PHE A 17 29.22 30.08 17.70
N GLU A 18 28.13 30.72 18.12
CA GLU A 18 27.64 30.65 19.49
C GLU A 18 26.12 30.45 19.58
N VAL A 19 25.64 29.94 20.72
CA VAL A 19 24.21 29.81 21.02
C VAL A 19 23.74 31.07 21.74
N ARG A 20 22.71 31.74 21.21
CA ARG A 20 22.09 32.95 21.78
C ARG A 20 20.60 32.76 22.00
N ALA A 21 20.00 33.57 22.87
CA ALA A 21 18.54 33.66 22.96
C ALA A 21 17.97 34.29 21.69
N SER A 22 16.83 33.79 21.22
CA SER A 22 16.11 34.29 20.05
C SER A 22 14.65 34.56 20.40
N ALA A 23 14.12 35.72 20.01
CA ALA A 23 12.74 36.09 20.28
C ALA A 23 11.71 35.20 19.56
N ALA A 24 12.12 34.53 18.46
CA ALA A 24 11.23 33.72 17.63
C ALA A 24 11.21 32.23 18.04
N SER A 25 12.33 31.69 18.55
CA SER A 25 12.53 30.26 18.80
C SER A 25 13.05 29.94 20.21
N GLY A 26 13.12 30.93 21.10
CA GLY A 26 13.72 30.82 22.43
C GLY A 26 15.24 30.87 22.41
N ARG A 27 15.88 30.04 21.59
CA ARG A 27 17.35 29.99 21.39
C ARG A 27 17.70 29.64 19.95
N GLY A 28 18.86 30.11 19.47
CA GLY A 28 19.37 29.82 18.12
C GLY A 28 20.89 29.81 18.09
N VAL A 29 21.46 29.22 17.03
CA VAL A 29 22.91 29.15 16.81
C VAL A 29 23.29 30.22 15.79
N PHE A 30 24.25 31.08 16.07
CA PHE A 30 24.60 32.23 15.21
C PHE A 30 26.08 32.21 14.83
N ALA A 31 26.37 32.55 13.57
CA ALA A 31 27.71 32.70 13.05
C ALA A 31 28.46 33.86 13.75
N LEU A 32 29.68 33.60 14.22
CA LEU A 32 30.57 34.61 14.83
C LEU A 32 31.49 35.30 13.82
N GLN A 33 31.67 34.70 12.66
CA GLN A 33 32.48 35.19 11.55
C GLN A 33 31.92 34.63 10.24
N ASP A 34 32.47 35.06 9.10
CA ASP A 34 32.13 34.46 7.82
C ASP A 34 32.61 33.00 7.77
N ILE A 35 31.73 32.10 7.34
CA ILE A 35 31.94 30.65 7.30
C ILE A 35 31.85 30.19 5.84
N PRO A 36 32.96 29.74 5.23
CA PRO A 36 32.95 29.21 3.87
C PRO A 36 32.08 27.94 3.73
N ARG A 37 31.50 27.75 2.54
CA ARG A 37 30.81 26.52 2.15
C ARG A 37 31.63 25.28 2.47
N ASN A 38 30.96 24.22 2.91
CA ASN A 38 31.52 22.93 3.30
C ASN A 38 32.42 22.94 4.54
N THR A 39 32.50 24.05 5.28
CA THR A 39 33.18 24.06 6.58
C THR A 39 32.39 23.19 7.57
N THR A 40 33.03 22.21 8.22
CA THR A 40 32.44 21.45 9.33
C THR A 40 32.47 22.28 10.60
N LEU A 41 31.30 22.52 11.19
CA LEU A 41 31.15 23.37 12.37
C LEU A 41 31.05 22.54 13.66
N PHE A 42 30.38 21.40 13.62
CA PHE A 42 30.12 20.62 14.82
C PHE A 42 29.98 19.13 14.52
N GLU A 43 30.48 18.29 15.42
CA GLU A 43 30.31 16.84 15.37
C GLU A 43 30.02 16.30 16.77
N THR A 44 29.06 15.38 16.89
CA THR A 44 28.76 14.72 18.17
C THR A 44 28.27 13.29 17.99
N SER A 45 28.71 12.42 18.90
CA SER A 45 28.21 11.04 19.05
C SER A 45 27.41 10.84 20.34
N LEU A 46 27.19 11.91 21.12
CA LEU A 46 26.59 11.82 22.45
C LEU A 46 25.07 11.63 22.34
N THR A 47 24.60 10.42 22.64
CA THR A 47 23.18 10.08 22.77
C THR A 47 22.76 10.07 24.24
N ALA A 48 21.66 10.73 24.59
CA ALA A 48 21.05 10.66 25.91
C ALA A 48 20.05 9.51 26.05
N SER A 49 19.37 9.14 24.96
CA SER A 49 18.53 7.95 24.88
C SER A 49 18.30 7.58 23.41
N HIS A 50 17.99 6.32 23.13
CA HIS A 50 17.64 5.87 21.79
C HIS A 50 16.83 4.57 21.84
N VAL A 51 16.19 4.24 20.72
CA VAL A 51 15.57 2.94 20.51
C VAL A 51 15.67 2.54 19.04
N ILE A 52 15.88 1.25 18.81
CA ILE A 52 15.75 0.61 17.50
C ILE A 52 14.42 -0.15 17.53
N TYR A 53 13.58 0.04 16.52
CA TYR A 53 12.31 -0.67 16.42
C TYR A 53 12.53 -2.17 16.27
N ASN A 54 11.56 -2.94 16.77
CA ASN A 54 11.65 -4.40 16.82
C ASN A 54 11.86 -5.04 15.44
N ASP A 55 11.32 -4.43 14.39
CA ASP A 55 11.46 -4.92 13.01
C ASP A 55 12.92 -4.83 12.51
N TYR A 56 13.70 -3.88 13.03
CA TYR A 56 15.10 -3.64 12.62
C TYR A 56 16.15 -4.07 13.65
N ILE A 57 15.73 -4.59 14.82
CA ILE A 57 16.62 -4.93 15.94
C ILE A 57 17.67 -5.99 15.58
N LYS A 58 17.44 -6.75 14.51
CA LYS A 58 18.36 -7.77 13.99
C LYS A 58 19.30 -7.22 12.91
N GLU A 59 19.02 -6.05 12.37
CA GLU A 59 19.63 -5.50 11.15
C GLU A 59 20.44 -4.24 11.42
N VAL A 60 20.16 -3.55 12.53
CA VAL A 60 20.87 -2.35 12.97
C VAL A 60 21.75 -2.69 14.17
N CYS A 61 23.00 -2.28 14.10
CA CYS A 61 23.96 -2.48 15.16
C CYS A 61 23.57 -1.62 16.36
N ALA A 62 23.36 -2.25 17.51
CA ALA A 62 22.95 -1.55 18.72
C ALA A 62 24.01 -0.56 19.26
N GLN A 63 25.29 -0.73 18.91
CA GLN A 63 26.37 0.14 19.40
C GLN A 63 26.64 1.33 18.50
N CYS A 64 26.70 1.12 17.18
CA CYS A 64 27.12 2.15 16.23
C CYS A 64 26.02 2.56 15.26
N PHE A 65 24.82 1.98 15.35
CA PHE A 65 23.70 2.19 14.42
C PHE A 65 24.04 1.91 12.94
N ALA A 66 25.09 1.13 12.69
CA ALA A 66 25.37 0.62 11.35
C ALA A 66 24.25 -0.33 10.93
N TYR A 67 23.67 -0.07 9.77
CA TYR A 67 22.59 -0.86 9.20
C TYR A 67 23.13 -1.77 8.11
N ASP A 68 22.69 -3.03 8.09
CA ASP A 68 23.12 -4.02 7.09
C ASP A 68 22.02 -4.33 6.05
N ARG A 69 21.29 -3.29 5.61
CA ARG A 69 20.46 -3.33 4.38
C ARG A 69 19.49 -4.52 4.29
N GLY A 70 18.73 -4.75 5.36
CA GLY A 70 17.77 -5.86 5.41
C GLY A 70 18.38 -7.20 5.83
N ARG A 71 19.69 -7.26 6.08
CA ARG A 71 20.37 -8.48 6.51
C ARG A 71 20.47 -8.52 8.02
N THR A 72 20.22 -9.70 8.56
CA THR A 72 20.46 -9.98 9.97
C THR A 72 21.96 -9.96 10.27
N LEU A 73 22.39 -9.11 11.20
CA LEU A 73 23.76 -9.02 11.67
C LEU A 73 24.21 -10.34 12.32
N LYS A 74 25.48 -10.68 12.11
CA LYS A 74 26.03 -11.99 12.50
C LYS A 74 26.26 -12.14 14.01
N VAL A 75 26.69 -11.08 14.68
CA VAL A 75 26.96 -11.09 16.13
C VAL A 75 25.66 -10.73 16.84
N ARG A 76 25.06 -11.67 17.56
CA ARG A 76 23.74 -11.50 18.19
C ARG A 76 23.74 -12.00 19.62
N ASP A 77 23.08 -11.23 20.48
CA ASP A 77 22.73 -11.64 21.82
C ASP A 77 21.20 -11.68 21.92
N SER A 78 20.63 -12.85 21.61
CA SER A 78 19.18 -13.06 21.64
C SER A 78 18.58 -12.93 23.05
N ALA A 79 19.37 -13.16 24.10
CA ALA A 79 18.92 -13.03 25.48
C ALA A 79 18.67 -11.55 25.84
N LYS A 80 19.47 -10.65 25.26
CA LYS A 80 19.36 -9.19 25.46
C LYS A 80 18.62 -8.45 24.34
N GLY A 81 18.23 -9.15 23.27
CA GLY A 81 17.59 -8.56 22.10
C GLY A 81 18.51 -7.60 21.35
N LEU A 82 19.78 -7.95 21.19
CA LEU A 82 20.80 -7.08 20.59
C LEU A 82 21.47 -7.74 19.38
N ALA A 83 21.85 -6.91 18.41
CA ALA A 83 22.61 -7.30 17.24
C ALA A 83 23.76 -6.32 17.01
N PHE A 84 24.92 -6.82 16.57
CA PHE A 84 26.14 -6.04 16.38
C PHE A 84 26.78 -6.34 15.02
N CYS A 85 27.32 -5.31 14.38
CA CYS A 85 28.02 -5.47 13.09
C CYS A 85 29.38 -6.18 13.24
N SER A 86 29.95 -6.20 14.45
CA SER A 86 31.22 -6.86 14.75
C SER A 86 31.33 -7.27 16.22
N ASN A 87 32.25 -8.19 16.53
CA ASN A 87 32.58 -8.52 17.92
C ASN A 87 33.14 -7.29 18.65
N ALA A 88 33.88 -6.41 17.96
CA ALA A 88 34.37 -5.17 18.54
C ALA A 88 33.21 -4.27 19.01
N CYS A 89 32.15 -4.12 18.23
CA CYS A 89 30.95 -3.37 18.64
C CYS A 89 30.20 -4.03 19.80
N SER A 90 30.19 -5.36 19.87
CA SER A 90 29.63 -6.09 21.01
C SER A 90 30.42 -5.83 22.30
N GLU A 91 31.75 -5.94 22.25
CA GLU A 91 32.61 -5.69 23.42
C GLU A 91 32.63 -4.22 23.83
N GLU A 92 32.57 -3.31 22.85
CA GLU A 92 32.40 -1.88 23.10
C GLU A 92 31.09 -1.60 23.83
N TRP A 93 29.97 -2.15 23.36
CA TRP A 93 28.67 -2.00 24.02
C TRP A 93 28.70 -2.53 25.45
N LYS A 94 29.33 -3.69 25.71
CA LYS A 94 29.47 -4.22 27.07
C LYS A 94 30.32 -3.33 27.96
N ARG A 95 31.41 -2.76 27.43
CA ARG A 95 32.26 -1.81 28.16
C ARG A 95 31.51 -0.52 28.49
N GLU A 96 30.62 -0.12 27.59
CA GLU A 96 29.78 1.07 27.73
C GLU A 96 28.53 0.82 28.60
N ALA A 97 28.06 -0.42 28.73
CA ALA A 97 26.91 -0.78 29.56
C ALA A 97 27.25 -0.70 31.06
N ALA A 98 26.32 -0.21 31.88
CA ALA A 98 26.47 -0.30 33.33
C ALA A 98 26.44 -1.78 33.77
N PRO A 99 27.20 -2.20 34.81
CA PRO A 99 27.29 -3.61 35.22
C PRO A 99 25.93 -4.30 35.47
N ASP A 100 24.96 -3.54 35.97
CA ASP A 100 23.62 -4.06 36.26
C ASP A 100 22.63 -3.95 35.07
N ALA A 101 23.01 -3.24 34.00
CA ALA A 101 22.17 -3.01 32.82
C ALA A 101 22.01 -4.28 31.98
N GLU A 102 23.04 -5.14 31.91
CA GLU A 102 22.97 -6.40 31.16
C GLU A 102 21.92 -7.35 31.73
N SER A 103 21.91 -7.53 33.05
CA SER A 103 20.96 -8.40 33.75
C SER A 103 19.53 -7.86 33.66
N ALA A 104 19.37 -6.55 33.78
CA ALA A 104 18.08 -5.89 33.65
C ALA A 104 17.52 -6.03 32.23
N ARG A 105 18.36 -5.82 31.22
CA ARG A 105 17.99 -5.95 29.81
C ARG A 105 17.53 -7.37 29.47
N GLU A 106 18.25 -8.39 29.96
CA GLU A 106 17.87 -9.79 29.76
C GLU A 106 16.50 -10.11 30.39
N GLU A 107 16.25 -9.65 31.61
CA GLU A 107 14.96 -9.85 32.28
C GLU A 107 13.82 -9.08 31.58
N ILE A 108 14.07 -7.85 31.11
CA ILE A 108 13.11 -7.08 30.30
C ILE A 108 12.78 -7.82 29.01
N GLN A 109 13.80 -8.28 28.27
CA GLN A 109 13.63 -8.99 27.00
C GLN A 109 12.83 -10.29 27.20
N LYS A 110 13.15 -11.06 28.25
CA LYS A 110 12.41 -12.26 28.62
C LYS A 110 10.95 -11.98 28.96
N LEU A 111 10.67 -10.85 29.60
CA LEU A 111 9.30 -10.43 29.92
C LEU A 111 8.53 -9.99 28.68
N LEU A 112 9.17 -9.27 27.75
CA LEU A 112 8.57 -8.84 26.49
C LEU A 112 8.29 -10.03 25.56
N LEU A 113 9.21 -10.99 25.44
CA LEU A 113 9.03 -12.19 24.59
C LEU A 113 7.87 -13.10 25.04
N LYS A 114 7.46 -13.04 26.31
CA LYS A 114 6.31 -13.79 26.83
C LYS A 114 4.95 -13.19 26.43
N LYS A 115 4.93 -11.98 25.88
CA LYS A 115 3.71 -11.28 25.45
C LYS A 115 3.46 -11.58 23.95
N LYS A 116 2.37 -12.30 23.63
CA LYS A 116 2.08 -12.86 22.30
C LYS A 116 1.54 -11.87 21.24
N SER A 117 1.66 -10.56 21.46
CA SER A 117 1.33 -9.55 20.45
C SER A 117 2.14 -8.29 20.71
N VAL A 118 3.17 -8.06 19.91
CA VAL A 118 3.85 -6.78 19.88
C VAL A 118 3.27 -6.01 18.71
N VAL A 119 2.50 -4.97 19.02
CA VAL A 119 2.12 -3.95 18.05
C VAL A 119 3.40 -3.18 17.73
N SER A 120 3.82 -3.19 16.46
CA SER A 120 4.91 -2.34 15.98
C SER A 120 4.43 -0.89 16.07
N ALA A 121 5.14 -0.09 16.85
CA ALA A 121 4.85 1.33 17.02
C ALA A 121 5.54 2.10 15.91
N ASP A 122 4.86 2.22 14.77
CA ASP A 122 5.00 3.41 13.97
C ASP A 122 4.65 4.60 14.88
N VAL A 123 5.42 5.68 14.84
CA VAL A 123 5.10 6.90 15.61
C VAL A 123 3.79 7.44 15.06
N VAL A 124 2.68 7.01 15.66
CA VAL A 124 1.33 7.43 15.34
C VAL A 124 1.18 8.85 15.87
N LEU A 125 1.44 9.84 15.02
CA LEU A 125 0.81 11.15 15.13
C LEU A 125 -0.67 10.98 14.76
N GLY A 126 -1.41 10.29 15.63
CA GLY A 126 -2.84 10.13 15.53
C GLY A 126 -3.54 11.43 15.89
N ASN A 127 -4.70 11.67 15.30
CA ASN A 127 -5.60 12.80 15.58
C ASN A 127 -6.23 12.75 16.99
N ASP A 128 -5.57 12.15 17.97
CA ASP A 128 -6.04 12.10 19.35
C ASP A 128 -5.89 13.48 20.01
N ARG A 129 -6.92 13.90 20.75
CA ARG A 129 -6.87 15.13 21.56
C ARG A 129 -5.64 15.10 22.48
N ARG A 130 -4.86 16.19 22.56
CA ARG A 130 -3.82 16.31 23.59
C ARG A 130 -4.47 16.48 24.98
N PRO A 131 -4.07 15.70 26.00
CA PRO A 131 -4.54 15.89 27.37
C PRO A 131 -4.06 17.25 27.91
N THR A 132 -4.86 17.89 28.76
CA THR A 132 -4.46 19.13 29.44
C THR A 132 -3.37 18.84 30.46
N GLY A 133 -2.61 19.88 30.85
CA GLY A 133 -1.60 19.74 31.91
C GLY A 133 -2.16 19.19 33.24
N GLU A 134 -3.41 19.51 33.57
CA GLU A 134 -4.11 18.96 34.74
C GLU A 134 -4.37 17.45 34.61
N GLU A 135 -4.81 17.00 33.44
CA GLU A 135 -5.06 15.58 33.14
C GLU A 135 -3.77 14.76 33.17
N VAL A 136 -2.69 15.30 32.59
CA VAL A 136 -1.34 14.70 32.65
C VAL A 136 -0.88 14.54 34.09
N ASN A 137 -0.99 15.61 34.90
CA ASN A 137 -0.60 15.58 36.30
C ASN A 137 -1.43 14.58 37.12
N ALA A 138 -2.74 14.52 36.90
CA ALA A 138 -3.63 13.60 37.61
C ALA A 138 -3.30 12.13 37.34
N LEU A 139 -3.04 11.76 36.09
CA LEU A 139 -2.71 10.38 35.70
C LEU A 139 -1.34 9.94 36.21
N TRP A 140 -0.32 10.80 36.12
CA TRP A 140 0.99 10.52 36.69
C TRP A 140 0.93 10.40 38.21
N HIS A 141 0.21 11.29 38.89
CA HIS A 141 0.00 11.21 40.34
C HIS A 141 -0.71 9.90 40.74
N ALA A 142 -1.74 9.48 40.00
CA ALA A 142 -2.44 8.22 40.25
C ALA A 142 -1.53 6.99 40.05
N SER A 143 -0.50 7.09 39.20
CA SER A 143 0.45 6.00 38.96
C SER A 143 1.49 5.83 40.06
N GLU A 144 1.74 6.87 40.87
CA GLU A 144 2.82 6.85 41.86
C GLU A 144 2.52 5.92 43.05
N GLU A 145 1.25 5.80 43.47
CA GLU A 145 0.84 4.82 44.50
C GLU A 145 1.19 3.39 44.07
N ALA A 146 0.96 3.05 42.79
CA ALA A 146 1.34 1.76 42.24
C ALA A 146 2.86 1.60 42.17
N ALA A 147 3.59 2.66 41.78
CA ALA A 147 5.05 2.67 41.73
C ALA A 147 5.69 2.45 43.11
N GLU A 148 5.18 3.10 44.17
CA GLU A 148 5.62 2.91 45.54
C GLU A 148 5.40 1.47 46.02
N LEU A 149 4.22 0.90 45.75
CA LEU A 149 3.93 -0.51 46.07
C LEU A 149 4.87 -1.47 45.34
N ILE A 150 5.23 -1.17 44.09
CA ILE A 150 6.20 -1.95 43.31
C ILE A 150 7.60 -1.84 43.91
N ARG A 151 8.09 -0.63 44.21
CA ARG A 151 9.41 -0.41 44.84
C ARG A 151 9.48 -1.11 46.20
N ALA A 152 8.46 -0.93 47.03
CA ALA A 152 8.37 -1.59 48.33
C ALA A 152 8.35 -3.13 48.17
N CYS A 153 7.66 -3.65 47.14
CA CYS A 153 7.62 -5.10 46.85
C CYS A 153 9.02 -5.67 46.61
N ARG A 154 9.95 -4.88 46.05
CA ARG A 154 11.34 -5.30 45.79
C ARG A 154 12.21 -5.32 47.02
N MET A 155 12.00 -4.33 47.90
CA MET A 155 12.82 -4.14 49.10
C MET A 155 12.37 -5.03 50.25
N SER A 156 11.14 -5.56 50.20
CA SER A 156 10.57 -6.36 51.27
C SER A 156 10.92 -7.84 51.14
N SER A 157 11.42 -8.43 52.22
CA SER A 157 11.58 -9.88 52.35
C SER A 157 10.23 -10.62 52.47
N ILE A 158 9.15 -9.93 52.88
CA ILE A 158 7.80 -10.48 53.04
C ILE A 158 6.77 -9.48 52.47
N PRO A 159 6.53 -9.48 51.14
CA PRO A 159 5.67 -8.48 50.51
C PRO A 159 4.19 -8.63 50.88
N SER A 160 3.53 -7.51 51.20
CA SER A 160 2.09 -7.46 51.46
C SER A 160 1.27 -7.88 50.24
N LYS A 161 -0.03 -8.17 50.44
CA LYS A 161 -0.94 -8.53 49.35
C LYS A 161 -1.07 -7.40 48.32
N ALA A 162 -1.07 -6.14 48.76
CA ALA A 162 -1.14 -4.97 47.88
C ALA A 162 0.13 -4.85 47.01
N MET A 163 1.30 -5.04 47.62
CA MET A 163 2.60 -5.01 46.94
C MET A 163 2.70 -6.09 45.85
N ARG A 164 2.34 -7.34 46.16
CA ARG A 164 2.32 -8.43 45.18
C ARG A 164 1.35 -8.19 44.03
N ARG A 165 0.18 -7.61 44.32
CA ARG A 165 -0.83 -7.29 43.30
C ARG A 165 -0.33 -6.21 42.34
N ALA A 166 0.24 -5.12 42.87
CA ALA A 166 0.83 -4.06 42.04
C ALA A 166 1.95 -4.61 41.15
N TRP A 167 2.85 -5.41 41.73
CA TRP A 167 3.94 -6.10 41.02
C TRP A 167 3.44 -7.00 39.88
N GLN A 168 2.47 -7.87 40.17
CA GLN A 168 1.89 -8.77 39.18
C GLN A 168 1.16 -8.01 38.07
N THR A 169 0.45 -6.93 38.42
CA THR A 169 -0.31 -6.10 37.47
C THR A 169 0.63 -5.36 36.52
N ALA A 170 1.73 -4.80 37.03
CA ALA A 170 2.75 -4.16 36.19
C ALA A 170 3.42 -5.15 35.23
N ARG A 171 3.74 -6.38 35.68
CA ARG A 171 4.31 -7.42 34.82
C ARG A 171 3.32 -8.00 33.80
N SER A 172 2.03 -8.05 34.15
CA SER A 172 0.98 -8.62 33.31
C SER A 172 0.26 -7.60 32.42
N SER A 173 0.55 -6.30 32.53
CA SER A 173 -0.07 -5.28 31.68
C SER A 173 0.18 -5.57 30.19
N HIS A 174 -0.91 -5.67 29.41
CA HIS A 174 -0.91 -6.12 28.02
C HIS A 174 -0.52 -5.02 27.00
N CYS A 175 -0.27 -3.77 27.44
CA CYS A 175 -0.21 -2.59 26.57
C CYS A 175 1.12 -1.81 26.57
N ALA A 176 2.18 -2.25 27.25
CA ALA A 176 3.45 -1.52 27.20
C ALA A 176 4.14 -1.70 25.83
N ASP A 177 4.18 -0.64 25.04
CA ASP A 177 4.92 -0.56 23.77
C ASP A 177 6.42 -0.82 24.00
N PRO A 178 7.02 -1.86 23.37
CA PRO A 178 8.44 -2.16 23.53
C PRO A 178 9.36 -1.01 23.17
N SER A 179 8.99 -0.15 22.22
CA SER A 179 9.82 0.98 21.80
C SER A 179 9.95 2.01 22.92
N ILE A 180 8.84 2.33 23.58
CA ILE A 180 8.79 3.22 24.74
C ILE A 180 9.56 2.60 25.92
N VAL A 181 9.39 1.29 26.16
CA VAL A 181 10.11 0.56 27.21
C VAL A 181 11.62 0.64 27.00
N TRP A 182 12.11 0.36 25.79
CA TRP A 182 13.53 0.42 25.49
C TRP A 182 14.08 1.85 25.54
N TYR A 183 13.35 2.83 25.02
CA TYR A 183 13.76 4.24 25.08
C TYR A 183 13.85 4.77 26.53
N MET A 184 12.89 4.44 27.40
CA MET A 184 12.96 4.82 28.81
C MET A 184 14.10 4.11 29.56
N PHE A 185 14.31 2.83 29.26
CA PHE A 185 15.39 2.05 29.84
C PHE A 185 16.76 2.62 29.46
N GLU A 186 17.00 2.87 28.17
CA GLU A 186 18.26 3.48 27.69
C GLU A 186 18.50 4.85 28.30
N GLY A 187 17.47 5.71 28.38
CA GLY A 187 17.60 7.02 29.00
C GLY A 187 17.98 6.93 30.48
N CYS A 188 17.38 6.01 31.22
CA CYS A 188 17.69 5.78 32.63
C CYS A 188 19.12 5.26 32.82
N MET A 189 19.56 4.29 32.00
CA MET A 189 20.92 3.76 32.07
C MET A 189 21.95 4.83 31.72
N GLN A 190 21.69 5.65 30.68
CA GLN A 190 22.59 6.71 30.26
C GLN A 190 22.69 7.83 31.29
N ALA A 191 21.59 8.22 31.93
CA ALA A 191 21.60 9.20 33.01
C ALA A 191 22.37 8.72 34.25
N ALA A 192 22.24 7.43 34.59
CA ALA A 192 23.00 6.82 35.68
C ALA A 192 24.51 6.73 35.36
N ARG A 193 24.86 6.49 34.09
CA ARG A 193 26.25 6.39 33.62
C ARG A 193 26.93 7.74 33.44
N SER A 194 26.21 8.74 32.92
CA SER A 194 26.76 10.01 32.49
C SER A 194 25.84 11.17 32.90
N PRO A 195 25.96 11.67 34.15
CA PRO A 195 25.17 12.80 34.63
C PRO A 195 25.28 14.05 33.75
N GLU A 196 26.42 14.25 33.10
CA GLU A 196 26.63 15.34 32.14
C GLU A 196 25.72 15.21 30.89
N ALA A 197 25.46 14.00 30.42
CA ALA A 197 24.56 13.78 29.28
C ALA A 197 23.12 14.17 29.65
N TRP A 198 22.73 13.91 30.90
CA TRP A 198 21.43 14.30 31.44
C TRP A 198 21.33 15.82 31.66
N ALA A 199 22.37 16.46 32.20
CA ALA A 199 22.41 17.92 32.32
C ALA A 199 22.23 18.61 30.96
N ASN A 200 22.79 18.04 29.88
CA ASN A 200 22.57 18.54 28.53
C ASN A 200 21.13 18.34 28.02
N VAL A 201 20.39 17.32 28.50
CA VAL A 201 18.96 17.12 28.20
C VAL A 201 18.11 18.16 28.91
N GLU A 202 18.38 18.44 30.19
CA GLU A 202 17.62 19.43 30.98
C GLU A 202 17.74 20.84 30.41
N LEU A 203 18.84 21.12 29.70
CA LEU A 203 19.02 22.37 28.99
C LEU A 203 18.17 22.45 27.72
N LEU A 204 17.61 21.36 27.18
CA LEU A 204 16.84 21.36 25.95
C LEU A 204 15.48 22.04 26.09
N ALA A 205 14.90 22.45 24.95
CA ALA A 205 13.53 22.96 24.94
C ALA A 205 12.57 21.93 25.55
N ASN A 206 11.66 22.40 26.40
CA ASN A 206 10.73 21.58 27.18
C ASN A 206 9.31 21.79 26.66
N ASP A 207 8.56 20.72 26.36
CA ASP A 207 7.13 20.80 26.01
C ASP A 207 6.28 20.51 27.26
N GLU A 208 5.50 21.49 27.72
CA GLU A 208 4.65 21.32 28.91
C GLU A 208 3.50 20.31 28.71
N GLN A 209 3.17 19.95 27.46
CA GLN A 209 2.13 18.99 27.11
C GLN A 209 2.63 17.98 26.06
N PRO A 210 3.61 17.12 26.42
CA PRO A 210 4.35 16.32 25.45
C PRO A 210 3.58 15.08 24.94
N TYR A 211 2.43 14.77 25.55
CA TYR A 211 1.70 13.52 25.30
C TYR A 211 0.48 13.69 24.38
N THR A 212 0.08 12.60 23.72
CA THR A 212 -1.32 12.32 23.34
C THR A 212 -1.94 11.35 24.36
N TYR A 213 -3.28 11.16 24.37
CA TYR A 213 -3.92 10.30 25.39
C TYR A 213 -3.47 8.83 25.35
N GLY A 214 -3.35 8.26 24.15
CA GLY A 214 -2.81 6.90 23.98
C GLY A 214 -1.35 6.81 24.44
N ASP A 215 -0.56 7.83 24.11
CA ASP A 215 0.87 7.87 24.43
C ASP A 215 1.15 8.03 25.94
N LEU A 216 0.40 8.89 26.64
CA LEU A 216 0.49 9.06 28.10
C LEU A 216 0.26 7.74 28.85
N THR A 217 -0.74 6.99 28.43
CA THR A 217 -1.08 5.70 29.04
C THR A 217 0.04 4.68 28.84
N ASN A 218 0.62 4.62 27.64
CA ASN A 218 1.74 3.73 27.33
C ASN A 218 2.99 4.09 28.12
N HIS A 219 3.28 5.38 28.31
CA HIS A 219 4.41 5.86 29.12
C HIS A 219 4.27 5.47 30.59
N ILE A 220 3.09 5.63 31.18
CA ILE A 220 2.82 5.22 32.58
C ILE A 220 2.94 3.70 32.75
N GLN A 221 2.46 2.92 31.77
CA GLN A 221 2.59 1.48 31.79
C GLN A 221 4.03 1.01 31.61
N ALA A 222 4.79 1.65 30.72
CA ALA A 222 6.22 1.37 30.54
C ALA A 222 7.02 1.69 31.81
N TYR A 223 6.75 2.83 32.46
CA TYR A 223 7.35 3.20 33.75
C TYR A 223 7.10 2.15 34.83
N THR A 224 5.85 1.79 35.09
CA THR A 224 5.50 0.80 36.12
C THR A 224 6.02 -0.60 35.78
N PHE A 225 6.03 -0.99 34.50
CA PHE A 225 6.63 -2.24 34.04
C PHE A 225 8.14 -2.28 34.30
N LEU A 226 8.86 -1.23 33.93
CA LEU A 226 10.31 -1.12 34.10
C LEU A 226 10.72 -1.15 35.58
N LEU A 227 9.93 -0.55 36.48
CA LEU A 227 10.17 -0.65 37.93
C LEU A 227 10.18 -2.10 38.45
N THR A 228 9.58 -3.06 37.73
CA THR A 228 9.63 -4.49 38.10
C THR A 228 10.87 -5.22 37.61
N ALA A 229 11.66 -4.61 36.72
CA ALA A 229 12.79 -5.25 36.04
C ALA A 229 14.14 -4.52 36.25
N ILE A 230 14.15 -3.19 36.39
CA ILE A 230 15.38 -2.38 36.58
C ILE A 230 16.02 -2.67 37.94
N PRO A 231 17.36 -2.72 38.11
CA PRO A 231 18.02 -3.06 39.38
C PRO A 231 17.71 -2.07 40.52
N GLY A 232 17.79 -2.52 41.77
CA GLY A 232 17.35 -1.75 42.94
C GLY A 232 18.05 -0.40 43.14
N GLY A 233 19.36 -0.33 42.86
CA GLY A 233 20.14 0.92 42.97
C GLY A 233 19.84 1.96 41.88
N ILE A 234 19.29 1.54 40.74
CA ILE A 234 18.90 2.42 39.63
C ILE A 234 17.41 2.79 39.74
N ALA A 235 16.58 1.86 40.23
CA ALA A 235 15.14 2.05 40.40
C ALA A 235 14.78 3.18 41.39
N SER A 236 15.69 3.57 42.30
CA SER A 236 15.52 4.72 43.19
C SER A 236 15.61 6.06 42.46
N ASN A 237 16.37 6.14 41.36
CA ASN A 237 16.53 7.35 40.55
C ASN A 237 15.56 7.38 39.36
N PHE A 238 14.96 6.24 39.01
CA PHE A 238 13.91 6.13 38.00
C PHE A 238 12.55 6.56 38.58
N THR A 239 12.29 7.87 38.55
CA THR A 239 11.08 8.51 39.09
C THR A 239 10.11 8.93 37.99
N GLN A 240 8.85 9.20 38.34
CA GLN A 240 7.91 9.83 37.40
C GLN A 240 8.46 11.15 36.84
N THR A 241 9.16 11.94 37.66
CA THR A 241 9.75 13.22 37.25
C THR A 241 10.82 13.01 36.19
N PHE A 242 11.69 12.00 36.37
CA PHE A 242 12.69 11.64 35.39
C PHE A 242 12.05 11.24 34.05
N VAL A 243 11.08 10.32 34.06
CA VAL A 243 10.44 9.85 32.83
C VAL A 243 9.70 10.97 32.12
N ARG A 244 8.98 11.81 32.87
CA ARG A 244 8.30 12.98 32.34
C ARG A 244 9.29 13.96 31.74
N SER A 245 10.39 14.27 32.43
CA SER A 245 11.44 15.16 31.95
C SER A 245 12.08 14.62 30.67
N LEU A 246 12.45 13.33 30.64
CA LEU A 246 13.04 12.68 29.47
C LEU A 246 12.11 12.80 28.25
N HIS A 247 10.83 12.49 28.43
CA HIS A 247 9.86 12.56 27.33
C HIS A 247 9.61 14.01 26.90
N SER A 248 9.40 14.91 27.86
CA SER A 248 9.14 16.34 27.66
C SER A 248 10.25 17.06 26.89
N HIS A 249 11.51 16.75 27.19
CA HIS A 249 12.66 17.26 26.45
C HIS A 249 12.91 16.49 25.14
N SER A 250 12.27 15.35 24.89
CA SER A 250 12.49 14.57 23.67
C SER A 250 11.57 14.95 22.51
N VAL A 251 10.32 15.34 22.77
CA VAL A 251 9.28 15.55 21.73
C VAL A 251 9.73 16.50 20.63
N HIS A 252 10.47 17.57 20.95
CA HIS A 252 10.98 18.54 19.98
C HIS A 252 12.45 18.36 19.59
N ASN A 253 13.16 17.39 20.18
CA ASN A 253 14.63 17.34 20.11
C ASN A 253 15.18 16.00 19.59
N ILE A 254 14.33 15.00 19.34
CA ILE A 254 14.76 13.69 18.80
C ILE A 254 15.13 13.74 17.31
N PHE A 255 16.09 12.91 16.94
CA PHE A 255 16.47 12.65 15.55
C PHE A 255 16.13 11.20 15.19
N GLY A 256 15.67 11.00 13.95
CA GLY A 256 15.44 9.66 13.42
C GLY A 256 16.74 8.90 13.14
N ILE A 257 16.79 7.64 13.52
CA ILE A 257 17.81 6.66 13.10
C ILE A 257 17.33 6.09 11.77
N ARG A 258 17.79 6.66 10.66
CA ARG A 258 17.28 6.34 9.32
C ARG A 258 18.30 5.64 8.42
N SER A 259 17.86 4.92 7.39
CA SER A 259 18.77 4.37 6.38
C SER A 259 19.70 5.46 5.84
N LEU A 260 20.95 5.12 5.54
CA LEU A 260 21.91 6.07 4.96
C LEU A 260 22.06 5.86 3.45
N ASP A 261 21.30 4.92 2.88
CA ASP A 261 21.50 4.37 1.54
C ASP A 261 20.59 4.99 0.46
N GLU A 262 19.69 5.93 0.83
CA GLU A 262 18.81 6.66 -0.10
C GLU A 262 19.05 8.17 -0.06
N GLY A 263 20.30 8.59 -0.30
CA GLY A 263 20.68 10.01 -0.39
C GLY A 263 22.18 10.23 -0.26
N GLY A 264 22.90 10.08 -1.38
CA GLY A 264 24.35 10.25 -1.45
C GLY A 264 24.83 11.66 -1.12
N GLU A 265 26.03 11.75 -0.55
CA GLU A 265 26.98 12.88 -0.47
C GLU A 265 26.51 14.26 0.08
N GLU A 266 25.22 14.61 0.12
CA GLU A 266 24.71 15.93 0.51
C GLU A 266 24.10 16.00 1.94
N GLY A 267 24.17 14.93 2.74
CA GLY A 267 23.71 14.94 4.13
C GLY A 267 22.21 14.61 4.29
N ASP A 268 21.78 13.55 3.63
CA ASP A 268 20.40 13.08 3.68
C ASP A 268 20.24 11.90 4.65
N ALA A 269 19.23 11.98 5.51
CA ALA A 269 18.73 10.83 6.24
C ALA A 269 17.73 10.12 5.32
N GLY A 270 17.94 8.83 5.06
CA GLY A 270 17.15 8.02 4.12
C GLY A 270 15.71 7.77 4.55
N SER A 271 14.95 7.14 3.65
CA SER A 271 13.50 6.97 3.78
C SER A 271 13.07 6.05 4.93
N GLU A 272 13.80 4.97 5.17
CA GLU A 272 13.48 3.98 6.21
C GLU A 272 13.87 4.50 7.59
N CYS A 273 12.94 4.45 8.55
CA CYS A 273 13.17 4.83 9.93
C CYS A 273 13.33 3.57 10.79
N PHE A 274 14.53 3.32 11.29
CA PHE A 274 14.84 2.16 12.13
C PHE A 274 14.57 2.40 13.60
N GLY A 275 14.28 3.64 13.97
CA GLY A 275 14.14 4.06 15.35
C GLY A 275 14.44 5.55 15.49
N TYR A 276 14.62 5.99 16.72
CA TYR A 276 14.93 7.39 17.03
C TYR A 276 15.86 7.49 18.23
N GLY A 277 16.54 8.63 18.34
CA GLY A 277 17.42 8.93 19.45
C GLY A 277 17.45 10.41 19.79
N LEU A 278 17.82 10.70 21.03
CA LEU A 278 18.03 12.05 21.53
C LEU A 278 19.53 12.32 21.59
N TRP A 279 20.01 13.25 20.76
CA TRP A 279 21.39 13.75 20.79
C TRP A 279 21.37 15.17 21.32
N PRO A 280 21.54 15.40 22.64
CA PRO A 280 21.28 16.70 23.23
C PRO A 280 22.10 17.82 22.59
N LEU A 281 23.35 17.52 22.28
CA LEU A 281 24.24 18.48 21.66
C LEU A 281 23.93 18.72 20.18
N ALA A 282 23.23 17.81 19.50
CA ALA A 282 22.78 17.92 18.11
C ALA A 282 21.44 18.69 17.98
N SER A 283 20.69 18.86 19.07
CA SER A 283 19.33 19.44 19.07
C SER A 283 19.29 20.97 19.17
N TYR A 284 20.43 21.65 19.02
CA TYR A 284 20.52 23.11 19.15
C TYR A 284 20.24 23.88 17.86
N TRP A 285 20.36 23.25 16.69
CA TRP A 285 20.12 23.91 15.40
C TRP A 285 18.63 23.98 15.10
N ASN A 286 18.13 25.19 14.89
CA ASN A 286 16.72 25.42 14.57
C ASN A 286 16.37 24.97 13.14
N HIS A 287 15.07 24.78 12.92
CA HIS A 287 14.57 24.48 11.59
C HIS A 287 14.46 25.72 10.71
N SER A 288 14.82 25.59 9.43
CA SER A 288 14.40 26.54 8.39
C SER A 288 13.96 25.79 7.13
N CYS A 289 12.94 26.32 6.44
CA CYS A 289 12.56 25.89 5.09
C CYS A 289 13.60 26.28 4.03
N ALA A 290 14.51 27.20 4.36
CA ALA A 290 15.69 27.56 3.58
C ALA A 290 16.95 27.40 4.45
N PRO A 291 17.41 26.16 4.71
CA PRO A 291 18.53 25.90 5.60
C PRO A 291 19.85 26.34 4.98
N ASN A 292 20.76 26.87 5.82
CA ASN A 292 22.14 27.19 5.46
C ASN A 292 23.14 26.17 6.02
N MET A 293 22.65 25.17 6.77
CA MET A 293 23.42 24.07 7.31
C MET A 293 22.99 22.72 6.73
N LYS A 294 23.99 21.91 6.36
CA LYS A 294 23.89 20.47 6.10
C LYS A 294 24.09 19.71 7.42
N LYS A 295 23.30 18.67 7.67
CA LYS A 295 23.52 17.70 8.75
C LYS A 295 23.71 16.31 8.13
N GLN A 296 24.68 15.53 8.61
CA GLN A 296 24.95 14.19 8.11
C GLN A 296 25.14 13.24 9.27
N ARG A 297 24.60 12.02 9.17
CA ARG A 297 24.81 10.98 10.19
C ARG A 297 25.66 9.87 9.61
N ALA A 298 26.71 9.48 10.33
CA ALA A 298 27.47 8.27 10.07
C ALA A 298 27.45 7.41 11.35
N GLY A 299 26.67 6.33 11.33
CA GLY A 299 26.43 5.54 12.53
C GLY A 299 25.80 6.36 13.66
N LYS A 300 26.39 6.38 14.86
CA LYS A 300 25.88 7.18 15.99
C LYS A 300 26.30 8.66 15.95
N THR A 301 27.12 9.05 14.98
CA THR A 301 27.74 10.39 14.91
C THR A 301 26.96 11.31 13.97
N TRP A 302 26.63 12.51 14.45
CA TRP A 302 26.11 13.62 13.64
C TRP A 302 27.17 14.65 13.36
N THR A 303 27.30 15.06 12.11
CA THR A 303 28.22 16.11 11.64
C THR A 303 27.43 17.22 10.96
N PHE A 304 27.70 18.47 11.31
CA PHE A 304 27.03 19.67 10.82
C PHE A 304 28.02 20.54 10.04
N SER A 305 27.70 20.87 8.80
CA SER A 305 28.57 21.64 7.90
C SER A 305 27.81 22.74 7.15
N ALA A 306 28.47 23.83 6.77
CA ALA A 306 27.84 24.91 6.01
C ALA A 306 27.46 24.45 4.59
N SER A 307 26.21 24.66 4.16
CA SER A 307 25.75 24.27 2.81
C SER A 307 26.09 25.31 1.73
N ARG A 308 26.32 26.55 2.16
CA ARG A 308 26.80 27.70 1.36
C ARG A 308 27.73 28.56 2.21
N ASP A 309 28.28 29.61 1.62
CA ASP A 309 28.94 30.66 2.40
C ASP A 309 27.92 31.35 3.31
N ILE A 310 28.26 31.49 4.59
CA ILE A 310 27.42 32.09 5.63
C ILE A 310 28.13 33.32 6.18
N VAL A 311 27.41 34.43 6.28
CA VAL A 311 27.99 35.68 6.78
C VAL A 311 27.90 35.77 8.30
N VAL A 312 28.80 36.54 8.91
CA VAL A 312 28.76 36.84 10.34
C VAL A 312 27.37 37.34 10.80
N GLY A 313 26.90 36.83 11.94
CA GLY A 313 25.62 37.18 12.54
C GLY A 313 24.39 36.43 12.00
N GLU A 314 24.54 35.63 10.94
CA GLU A 314 23.45 34.80 10.41
C GLU A 314 23.11 33.62 11.34
N GLU A 315 21.83 33.25 11.45
CA GLU A 315 21.40 32.07 12.21
C GLU A 315 21.66 30.78 11.42
N LEU A 316 22.31 29.80 12.05
CA LEU A 316 22.65 28.50 11.49
C LEU A 316 21.47 27.53 11.67
N CYS A 317 20.76 27.27 10.58
CA CYS A 317 19.53 26.48 10.57
C CYS A 317 19.62 25.24 9.69
N ILE A 318 19.06 24.14 10.19
CA ILE A 318 18.99 22.84 9.52
C ILE A 318 17.57 22.57 8.96
N THR A 319 17.44 21.56 8.11
CA THR A 319 16.13 20.96 7.81
C THR A 319 15.86 19.74 8.69
N TYR A 320 14.65 19.64 9.27
CA TYR A 320 14.19 18.42 9.94
C TYR A 320 13.58 17.41 8.96
N LEU A 321 13.15 17.88 7.78
CA LEU A 321 12.64 17.04 6.71
C LEU A 321 13.79 16.24 6.08
N GLY A 322 13.54 14.96 5.82
CA GLY A 322 14.46 13.99 5.20
C GLY A 322 13.83 13.30 4.00
N GLY A 323 14.62 12.61 3.18
CA GLY A 323 14.12 11.90 1.99
C GLY A 323 13.23 12.75 1.06
N ASP A 324 12.13 12.15 0.60
CA ASP A 324 11.19 12.72 -0.38
C ASP A 324 10.57 14.07 0.07
N GLU A 325 10.46 14.32 1.38
CA GLU A 325 9.85 15.53 1.95
C GLU A 325 10.69 16.80 1.72
N LYS A 326 11.98 16.67 1.41
CA LYS A 326 12.86 17.80 1.09
C LYS A 326 12.56 18.41 -0.28
N HIS A 327 12.02 17.62 -1.20
CA HIS A 327 11.69 18.03 -2.57
C HIS A 327 10.31 18.71 -2.67
N LEU A 328 9.57 18.76 -1.56
CA LEU A 328 8.31 19.48 -1.51
C LEU A 328 8.53 20.99 -1.69
N PRO A 329 7.64 21.68 -2.43
CA PRO A 329 7.62 23.14 -2.49
C PRO A 329 7.61 23.75 -1.08
N SER A 330 8.22 24.93 -0.90
CA SER A 330 8.37 25.53 0.44
C SER A 330 7.05 25.70 1.20
N GLU A 331 5.93 25.91 0.51
CA GLU A 331 4.60 26.04 1.12
C GLU A 331 4.05 24.70 1.60
N ASP A 332 4.33 23.61 0.89
CA ASP A 332 3.89 22.27 1.29
C ASP A 332 4.75 21.72 2.41
N ARG A 333 6.05 22.07 2.44
CA ARG A 333 6.91 21.85 3.62
C ARG A 333 6.36 22.56 4.85
N LYS A 334 5.97 23.84 4.73
CA LYS A 334 5.35 24.58 5.84
C LYS A 334 4.04 23.95 6.32
N LYS A 335 3.19 23.47 5.41
CA LYS A 335 1.94 22.78 5.76
C LYS A 335 2.20 21.45 6.48
N LEU A 336 3.12 20.64 5.94
CA LEU A 336 3.54 19.38 6.56
C LEU A 336 4.13 19.61 7.95
N LEU A 337 5.00 20.61 8.09
CA LEU A 337 5.60 20.96 9.38
C LEU A 337 4.56 21.49 10.36
N LYS A 338 3.57 22.26 9.91
CA LYS A 338 2.46 22.73 10.74
C LYS A 338 1.55 21.59 11.19
N HIS A 339 1.37 20.56 10.36
CA HIS A 339 0.62 19.36 10.72
C HIS A 339 1.40 18.45 11.68
N SER A 340 2.68 18.23 11.44
CA SER A 340 3.51 17.30 12.19
C SER A 340 4.07 17.88 13.50
N TRP A 341 4.27 19.20 13.56
CA TRP A 341 4.93 19.88 14.68
C TRP A 341 4.17 21.12 15.19
N GLY A 342 3.08 21.53 14.53
CA GLY A 342 2.31 22.71 14.89
C GLY A 342 1.22 22.42 15.91
N SER A 343 1.31 23.11 17.05
CA SER A 343 0.24 23.34 18.01
C SER A 343 -1.08 23.70 17.32
N GLY A 344 -2.10 22.86 17.50
CA GLY A 344 -3.46 23.20 17.13
C GLY A 344 -4.02 24.28 18.04
N ASP A 345 -3.98 25.54 17.62
CA ASP A 345 -5.03 26.54 17.86
C ASP A 345 -4.88 27.77 16.93
N PRO A 346 -5.88 28.12 16.10
CA PRO A 346 -5.92 29.40 15.38
C PRO A 346 -6.00 30.64 16.29
N ALA A 347 -6.23 30.50 17.60
CA ALA A 347 -6.43 31.62 18.53
C ALA A 347 -5.16 32.42 18.91
N PHE A 348 -3.96 31.99 18.52
CA PHE A 348 -2.71 32.70 18.84
C PHE A 348 -2.27 33.75 17.81
N LEU A 349 -3.09 34.03 16.79
CA LEU A 349 -2.82 35.03 15.75
C LEU A 349 -3.92 36.11 15.65
N ALA A 350 -4.18 36.86 16.73
CA ALA A 350 -4.66 38.26 16.73
C ALA A 350 -4.58 38.89 18.14
N PRO A 351 -4.41 40.22 18.30
CA PRO A 351 -3.76 40.82 19.47
C PRO A 351 -4.67 41.11 20.68
N ALA A 352 -4.06 40.95 21.88
CA ALA A 352 -4.34 41.59 23.16
C ALA A 352 -5.56 41.16 24.01
N GLN A 353 -5.27 40.54 25.17
CA GLN A 353 -5.75 41.09 26.45
C GLN A 353 -4.58 41.78 27.15
N TRP A 354 -4.66 43.10 27.14
CA TRP A 354 -3.80 44.04 27.82
C TRP A 354 -4.16 44.09 29.31
N ARG A 355 -3.17 44.05 30.20
CA ARG A 355 -3.22 44.89 31.41
C ARG A 355 -2.34 46.11 31.14
N THR A 356 -2.98 47.27 31.16
CA THR A 356 -2.47 48.66 31.28
C THR A 356 -0.97 48.77 31.60
N SER A 357 -0.15 49.51 30.86
CA SER A 357 -0.25 50.98 30.75
C SER A 357 0.77 51.58 29.75
N HIS A 358 0.26 52.53 28.94
CA HIS A 358 0.91 53.77 28.46
C HIS A 358 1.93 53.77 27.28
N TRP A 359 1.54 54.52 26.23
CA TRP A 359 2.27 55.05 25.04
C TRP A 359 2.71 54.02 23.98
N GLY A 360 2.47 54.13 22.66
CA GLY A 360 1.81 55.11 21.80
C GLY A 360 2.30 54.92 20.34
N TYR A 361 1.36 54.69 19.42
CA TYR A 361 1.35 55.04 17.97
C TYR A 361 2.12 54.27 16.86
N ARG A 362 1.27 53.93 15.86
CA ARG A 362 1.35 53.92 14.37
C ARG A 362 1.76 52.67 13.60
N THR A 363 0.79 52.27 12.78
CA THR A 363 0.74 51.32 11.68
C THR A 363 1.45 51.82 10.41
N THR A 364 1.95 50.89 9.59
CA THR A 364 1.83 50.97 8.12
C THR A 364 2.00 49.58 7.48
N LYS A 365 1.17 49.31 6.48
CA LYS A 365 1.07 48.10 5.64
C LYS A 365 2.02 48.20 4.43
N LEU A 366 2.36 47.01 3.89
CA LEU A 366 2.66 46.69 2.47
C LEU A 366 3.91 47.31 1.81
N ALA A 367 4.78 46.44 1.26
CA ALA A 367 5.20 46.46 -0.15
C ALA A 367 6.16 45.30 -0.52
N CYS A 368 5.88 44.64 -1.64
CA CYS A 368 6.85 43.95 -2.49
C CYS A 368 7.74 44.97 -3.23
N CYS A 369 8.85 44.47 -3.82
CA CYS A 369 9.60 44.92 -5.01
C CYS A 369 11.10 45.21 -4.73
N PRO A 370 11.95 45.43 -5.76
CA PRO A 370 12.44 44.46 -6.76
C PRO A 370 13.98 44.62 -6.98
N HIS A 371 14.62 43.82 -7.86
CA HIS A 371 15.55 44.32 -8.92
C HIS A 371 16.32 43.22 -9.66
N ALA A 372 16.51 43.50 -10.96
CA ALA A 372 17.22 42.74 -11.99
C ALA A 372 18.71 43.22 -12.08
N PRO A 373 19.53 42.72 -13.02
CA PRO A 373 20.95 42.37 -12.81
C PRO A 373 21.95 43.50 -13.12
N PRO A 374 23.26 43.23 -12.92
CA PRO A 374 24.26 43.78 -13.84
C PRO A 374 25.23 42.72 -14.37
N THR A 375 25.56 42.83 -15.66
CA THR A 375 26.86 42.45 -16.23
C THR A 375 27.78 43.66 -16.15
N PRO A 376 29.10 43.48 -15.97
CA PRO A 376 29.99 43.84 -17.09
C PRO A 376 31.20 42.91 -17.27
N THR A 377 31.82 43.12 -18.43
CA THR A 377 32.94 42.49 -19.15
C THR A 377 34.36 42.71 -18.60
N MET A 378 35.26 41.74 -18.85
CA MET A 378 36.72 41.77 -19.20
C MET A 378 37.42 40.51 -18.62
N SER A 379 37.90 39.51 -19.37
CA SER A 379 39.03 39.37 -20.33
C SER A 379 40.40 39.08 -19.71
N VAL A 380 41.06 38.03 -20.26
CA VAL A 380 42.51 37.74 -20.34
C VAL A 380 43.14 36.81 -19.29
N ALA A 381 43.36 35.58 -19.78
CA ALA A 381 44.58 34.76 -19.81
C ALA A 381 45.26 34.22 -18.53
N GLU A 382 45.67 32.94 -18.72
CA GLU A 382 46.91 32.31 -18.25
C GLU A 382 47.17 32.14 -16.75
N ALA A 383 47.04 30.89 -16.29
CA ALA A 383 48.18 30.14 -15.75
C ALA A 383 47.79 28.67 -15.50
N LEU A 384 48.27 27.78 -16.36
CA LEU A 384 48.48 26.38 -16.03
C LEU A 384 49.76 26.29 -15.17
N PRO A 385 49.75 25.60 -14.02
CA PRO A 385 50.92 24.87 -13.57
C PRO A 385 50.67 23.36 -13.64
N GLN A 386 51.71 22.72 -14.15
CA GLN A 386 51.83 21.33 -14.54
C GLN A 386 51.51 20.31 -13.45
N LEU A 387 50.89 19.21 -13.87
CA LEU A 387 50.73 17.95 -13.15
C LEU A 387 52.07 17.42 -12.61
N PRO A 388 52.18 17.07 -11.31
CA PRO A 388 53.15 16.07 -10.87
C PRO A 388 52.63 14.67 -11.22
N LYS A 389 53.43 13.98 -12.02
CA LYS A 389 53.29 12.55 -12.31
C LYS A 389 53.48 11.73 -11.03
N HIS A 390 52.60 10.73 -10.87
CA HIS A 390 52.70 9.59 -9.95
C HIS A 390 52.70 9.88 -8.44
N ALA A 391 51.51 9.91 -7.86
CA ALA A 391 51.25 9.23 -6.60
C ALA A 391 49.99 8.38 -6.78
N SER A 392 50.16 7.07 -6.67
CA SER A 392 49.10 6.06 -6.74
C SER A 392 47.90 6.42 -5.86
N LEU A 393 46.76 6.65 -6.49
CA LEU A 393 45.46 6.74 -5.82
C LEU A 393 45.25 5.46 -4.98
N PRO A 394 44.97 5.56 -3.67
CA PRO A 394 44.39 4.44 -2.95
C PRO A 394 43.01 4.18 -3.56
N ALA A 395 42.76 2.90 -3.86
CA ALA A 395 41.56 2.41 -4.49
C ALA A 395 40.30 3.04 -3.90
N THR A 396 39.50 3.62 -4.79
CA THR A 396 38.10 3.98 -4.64
C THR A 396 37.37 2.99 -3.74
N MET A 397 36.94 3.41 -2.54
CA MET A 397 35.92 2.67 -1.79
C MET A 397 34.60 2.85 -2.55
N THR A 398 34.31 1.88 -3.40
CA THR A 398 33.10 1.78 -4.21
C THR A 398 31.87 1.73 -3.32
N ILE A 399 30.91 2.62 -3.61
CA ILE A 399 29.49 2.53 -3.27
C ILE A 399 29.08 1.06 -3.44
N GLU A 400 28.72 0.36 -2.37
CA GLU A 400 28.14 -0.99 -2.51
C GLU A 400 26.80 -0.83 -3.24
N SER A 401 26.81 -1.00 -4.56
CA SER A 401 25.62 -1.17 -5.38
C SER A 401 24.82 -2.35 -4.81
N LYS A 402 23.53 -2.15 -4.46
CA LYS A 402 22.64 -3.29 -4.18
C LYS A 402 22.84 -4.33 -5.29
N PRO A 403 22.84 -5.64 -5.01
CA PRO A 403 23.01 -6.62 -6.08
C PRO A 403 21.75 -6.67 -6.94
N TRP A 404 21.91 -7.02 -8.20
CA TRP A 404 20.76 -7.45 -9.01
C TRP A 404 20.05 -8.62 -8.29
N PRO A 405 18.70 -8.65 -8.21
CA PRO A 405 17.70 -7.79 -8.86
C PRO A 405 17.13 -6.66 -7.95
N GLN A 406 17.84 -6.27 -6.90
CA GLN A 406 17.38 -5.27 -5.91
C GLN A 406 17.63 -3.82 -6.35
N VAL A 407 18.31 -3.61 -7.48
CA VAL A 407 18.54 -2.30 -8.09
C VAL A 407 17.44 -2.01 -9.10
N PRO A 408 16.77 -0.86 -9.02
CA PRO A 408 15.83 -0.42 -10.07
C PRO A 408 16.48 -0.34 -11.44
N VAL A 409 15.67 -0.49 -12.49
CA VAL A 409 16.13 -0.23 -13.86
C VAL A 409 16.45 1.26 -13.99
N GLY A 410 17.68 1.58 -14.40
CA GLY A 410 18.16 2.94 -14.62
C GLY A 410 18.27 3.30 -16.10
N ASN A 411 18.93 4.42 -16.39
CA ASN A 411 19.10 4.90 -17.77
C ASN A 411 20.08 4.05 -18.58
N LYS A 412 21.11 3.46 -17.94
CA LYS A 412 22.13 2.64 -18.62
C LYS A 412 21.60 1.29 -19.05
N ASP A 413 20.67 0.74 -18.28
CA ASP A 413 20.00 -0.54 -18.46
C ASP A 413 18.51 -0.33 -18.79
N HIS A 414 18.15 0.82 -19.38
CA HIS A 414 16.76 1.21 -19.65
C HIS A 414 15.94 0.14 -20.39
N THR A 415 16.58 -0.69 -21.20
CA THR A 415 15.95 -1.75 -21.97
C THR A 415 16.19 -3.15 -21.40
N SER A 416 16.65 -3.27 -20.15
CA SER A 416 16.97 -4.53 -19.49
C SER A 416 16.36 -4.58 -18.10
N ALA A 417 15.48 -5.54 -17.85
CA ALA A 417 14.82 -5.72 -16.56
C ALA A 417 14.79 -7.20 -16.17
N ALA A 418 14.77 -7.51 -14.89
CA ALA A 418 14.57 -8.88 -14.43
C ALA A 418 13.15 -9.38 -14.77
N VAL A 419 12.15 -8.50 -14.60
CA VAL A 419 10.75 -8.79 -14.90
C VAL A 419 10.12 -7.65 -15.67
N VAL A 420 9.32 -7.97 -16.69
CA VAL A 420 8.39 -7.03 -17.34
C VAL A 420 6.97 -7.43 -16.98
N ILE A 421 6.17 -6.48 -16.50
CA ILE A 421 4.74 -6.61 -16.23
C ILE A 421 3.99 -5.79 -17.27
N VAL A 422 3.05 -6.40 -17.99
CA VAL A 422 2.24 -5.72 -19.00
C VAL A 422 0.88 -5.36 -18.41
N GLY A 423 0.66 -4.07 -18.14
CA GLY A 423 -0.56 -3.50 -17.56
C GLY A 423 -0.35 -3.01 -16.11
N ALA A 424 -0.86 -1.81 -15.81
CA ALA A 424 -0.86 -1.17 -14.48
C ALA A 424 -2.28 -1.08 -13.87
N GLY A 425 -3.13 -2.06 -14.18
CA GLY A 425 -4.38 -2.30 -13.45
C GLY A 425 -4.15 -3.02 -12.11
N ILE A 426 -5.24 -3.41 -11.45
CA ILE A 426 -5.21 -4.14 -10.16
C ILE A 426 -4.24 -5.33 -10.19
N SER A 427 -4.26 -6.13 -11.26
CA SER A 427 -3.38 -7.28 -11.42
C SER A 427 -1.90 -6.92 -11.46
N GLY A 428 -1.52 -5.93 -12.26
CA GLY A 428 -0.12 -5.52 -12.42
C GLY A 428 0.43 -4.86 -11.17
N MET A 429 -0.40 -4.02 -10.52
CA MET A 429 -0.06 -3.44 -9.22
C MET A 429 0.14 -4.51 -8.15
N CYS A 430 -0.76 -5.51 -8.08
CA CYS A 430 -0.63 -6.62 -7.15
C CYS A 430 0.67 -7.40 -7.36
N MET A 431 0.98 -7.73 -8.62
CA MET A 431 2.22 -8.41 -8.98
C MET A 431 3.46 -7.60 -8.58
N ALA A 432 3.49 -6.30 -8.88
CA ALA A 432 4.61 -5.43 -8.52
C ALA A 432 4.82 -5.36 -7.01
N ILE A 433 3.74 -5.22 -6.23
CA ILE A 433 3.79 -5.21 -4.76
C ILE A 433 4.31 -6.54 -4.23
N ASP A 434 3.86 -7.67 -4.79
CA ASP A 434 4.35 -8.99 -4.41
C ASP A 434 5.84 -9.18 -4.76
N LEU A 435 6.31 -8.70 -5.93
CA LEU A 435 7.74 -8.73 -6.30
C LEU A 435 8.59 -7.95 -5.30
N ILE A 436 8.13 -6.76 -4.90
CA ILE A 436 8.82 -5.92 -3.91
C ILE A 436 8.86 -6.65 -2.55
N LYS A 437 7.70 -7.14 -2.07
CA LYS A 437 7.58 -7.71 -0.72
C LYS A 437 8.20 -9.11 -0.58
N ARG A 438 8.10 -9.96 -1.59
CA ARG A 438 8.46 -11.39 -1.51
C ARG A 438 9.80 -11.72 -2.13
N ASN A 439 10.14 -11.05 -3.24
CA ASN A 439 11.37 -11.31 -3.99
C ASN A 439 12.45 -10.26 -3.72
N GLN A 440 12.11 -9.17 -3.02
CA GLN A 440 12.96 -7.98 -2.89
C GLN A 440 13.42 -7.46 -4.26
N CYS A 441 12.62 -7.72 -5.31
CA CYS A 441 12.96 -7.35 -6.67
C CYS A 441 12.52 -5.91 -6.90
N GLN A 442 13.47 -5.05 -7.29
CA GLN A 442 13.21 -3.69 -7.75
C GLN A 442 13.58 -3.52 -9.23
N ASN A 443 14.29 -4.49 -9.82
CA ASN A 443 14.67 -4.51 -11.23
C ASN A 443 13.49 -5.02 -12.10
N PHE A 444 12.39 -4.28 -12.14
CA PHE A 444 11.26 -4.60 -13.01
C PHE A 444 10.67 -3.35 -13.65
N ILE A 445 9.95 -3.56 -14.76
CA ILE A 445 9.24 -2.50 -15.49
C ILE A 445 7.77 -2.91 -15.61
N ILE A 446 6.87 -1.96 -15.38
CA ILE A 446 5.46 -2.07 -15.72
C ILE A 446 5.23 -1.24 -16.99
N VAL A 447 4.66 -1.84 -18.03
CA VAL A 447 4.31 -1.14 -19.28
C VAL A 447 2.80 -0.93 -19.32
N GLU A 448 2.34 0.32 -19.45
CA GLU A 448 0.93 0.70 -19.45
C GLU A 448 0.60 1.58 -20.67
N LYS A 449 -0.44 1.18 -21.42
CA LYS A 449 -0.88 1.89 -22.62
C LYS A 449 -1.60 3.20 -22.29
N SER A 450 -2.25 3.26 -21.13
CA SER A 450 -2.98 4.42 -20.64
C SER A 450 -2.05 5.43 -19.96
N GLY A 451 -2.55 6.65 -19.73
CA GLY A 451 -1.82 7.73 -19.07
C GLY A 451 -1.85 7.66 -17.52
N GLY A 452 -2.41 6.60 -16.94
CA GLY A 452 -2.59 6.45 -15.50
C GLY A 452 -2.83 5.00 -15.08
N VAL A 453 -2.73 4.74 -13.77
CA VAL A 453 -2.99 3.42 -13.18
C VAL A 453 -4.49 3.14 -13.06
N GLY A 454 -4.86 1.88 -12.90
CA GLY A 454 -6.22 1.47 -12.55
C GLY A 454 -6.89 0.51 -13.53
N GLY A 455 -6.37 0.41 -14.77
CA GLY A 455 -6.87 -0.51 -15.79
C GLY A 455 -8.36 -0.26 -16.10
N THR A 456 -9.22 -1.25 -15.83
CA THR A 456 -10.68 -1.13 -16.02
C THR A 456 -11.26 0.15 -15.44
N TRP A 457 -10.82 0.55 -14.23
CA TRP A 457 -11.31 1.72 -13.52
C TRP A 457 -10.70 3.03 -14.02
N HIS A 458 -9.64 2.97 -14.81
CA HIS A 458 -9.12 4.13 -15.52
C HIS A 458 -9.82 4.30 -16.88
N ASP A 459 -10.08 3.20 -17.60
CA ASP A 459 -10.57 3.23 -18.96
C ASP A 459 -12.10 3.41 -19.06
N ASN A 460 -12.88 2.80 -18.15
CA ASN A 460 -14.33 2.89 -18.17
C ASN A 460 -14.78 4.06 -17.31
N LYS A 461 -15.38 5.08 -17.92
CA LYS A 461 -15.86 6.28 -17.21
C LYS A 461 -17.29 6.62 -17.59
N TYR A 462 -18.08 5.67 -18.07
CA TYR A 462 -19.47 5.93 -18.46
C TYR A 462 -20.34 6.26 -17.22
N PRO A 463 -21.45 6.99 -17.38
CA PRO A 463 -22.33 7.36 -16.26
C PRO A 463 -22.90 6.12 -15.57
N GLY A 464 -22.90 6.11 -14.24
CA GLY A 464 -23.38 4.99 -13.43
C GLY A 464 -22.37 3.84 -13.29
N CYS A 465 -21.15 3.96 -13.80
CA CYS A 465 -20.12 2.92 -13.67
C CYS A 465 -19.81 2.64 -12.20
N CYS A 466 -20.12 1.43 -11.75
CA CYS A 466 -19.89 0.97 -10.38
C CYS A 466 -19.48 -0.51 -10.33
N CYS A 467 -18.92 -0.92 -9.21
CA CYS A 467 -18.64 -2.33 -8.96
C CYS A 467 -19.93 -3.12 -8.64
N ASP A 468 -19.93 -4.41 -8.96
CA ASP A 468 -20.98 -5.37 -8.60
C ASP A 468 -20.57 -6.27 -7.41
N VAL A 469 -19.43 -5.97 -6.79
CA VAL A 469 -18.93 -6.58 -5.56
C VAL A 469 -18.98 -5.56 -4.44
N TRP A 470 -19.26 -6.02 -3.22
CA TRP A 470 -19.25 -5.15 -2.05
C TRP A 470 -17.87 -4.50 -1.84
N SER A 471 -17.88 -3.21 -1.53
CA SER A 471 -16.70 -2.35 -1.38
C SER A 471 -15.63 -2.95 -0.47
N LEU A 472 -16.04 -3.48 0.68
CA LEU A 472 -15.13 -4.13 1.62
C LEU A 472 -14.45 -5.38 1.07
N LEU A 473 -15.01 -6.08 0.07
CA LEU A 473 -14.36 -7.23 -0.61
C LEU A 473 -13.61 -6.82 -1.89
N TYR A 474 -13.93 -5.66 -2.47
CA TYR A 474 -13.29 -5.14 -3.67
C TYR A 474 -12.11 -4.21 -3.34
N SER A 475 -11.23 -4.70 -2.46
CA SER A 475 -9.92 -4.12 -2.12
C SER A 475 -8.92 -5.25 -1.86
N PHE A 476 -7.62 -4.96 -2.02
CA PHE A 476 -6.56 -5.89 -1.65
C PHE A 476 -6.67 -6.32 -0.18
N SER A 477 -6.45 -7.60 0.10
CA SER A 477 -6.48 -8.17 1.45
C SER A 477 -5.44 -7.52 2.36
N PHE A 478 -4.30 -7.14 1.79
CA PHE A 478 -3.19 -6.50 2.50
C PHE A 478 -3.29 -4.97 2.53
N GLU A 479 -4.23 -4.37 1.81
CA GLU A 479 -4.44 -2.91 1.73
C GLU A 479 -5.95 -2.61 1.72
N GLN A 480 -6.63 -2.98 2.80
CA GLN A 480 -8.08 -2.81 2.93
C GLN A 480 -8.44 -1.33 3.12
N LYS A 481 -9.38 -0.83 2.31
CA LYS A 481 -9.98 0.49 2.51
C LYS A 481 -11.17 0.39 3.47
N ALA A 482 -11.24 1.29 4.45
CA ALA A 482 -12.18 1.22 5.59
C ALA A 482 -13.28 2.30 5.55
N ASP A 483 -13.07 3.33 4.77
CA ASP A 483 -13.86 4.56 4.67
C ASP A 483 -14.67 4.62 3.36
N TRP A 484 -14.97 3.47 2.75
CA TRP A 484 -15.85 3.39 1.59
C TRP A 484 -17.16 4.14 1.82
N THR A 485 -17.59 4.92 0.83
CA THR A 485 -18.78 5.76 0.95
C THR A 485 -20.08 4.98 0.73
N ARG A 486 -20.04 3.88 -0.04
CA ARG A 486 -21.19 3.05 -0.40
C ARG A 486 -20.88 1.54 -0.33
N LEU A 487 -21.92 0.72 -0.27
CA LEU A 487 -21.77 -0.74 -0.35
C LEU A 487 -21.25 -1.19 -1.72
N TYR A 488 -21.70 -0.56 -2.79
CA TYR A 488 -21.19 -0.78 -4.14
C TYR A 488 -20.50 0.50 -4.63
N PRO A 489 -19.17 0.57 -4.58
CA PRO A 489 -18.46 1.81 -4.82
C PRO A 489 -18.50 2.17 -6.31
N GLY A 490 -18.60 3.48 -6.57
CA GLY A 490 -18.52 4.03 -7.92
C GLY A 490 -17.10 3.95 -8.49
N GLN A 491 -16.99 4.11 -9.80
CA GLN A 491 -15.73 4.05 -10.52
C GLN A 491 -14.66 5.02 -9.99
N GLU A 492 -15.03 6.26 -9.70
CA GLU A 492 -14.10 7.29 -9.22
C GLU A 492 -13.48 6.92 -7.87
N GLU A 493 -14.28 6.42 -6.92
CA GLU A 493 -13.81 6.02 -5.60
C GLU A 493 -12.86 4.82 -5.66
N ILE A 494 -13.11 3.87 -6.57
CA ILE A 494 -12.22 2.73 -6.79
C ILE A 494 -10.92 3.20 -7.45
N LEU A 495 -10.99 4.10 -8.43
CA LEU A 495 -9.81 4.65 -9.09
C LEU A 495 -8.93 5.41 -8.08
N ASP A 496 -9.54 6.22 -7.20
CA ASP A 496 -8.84 6.92 -6.12
C ASP A 496 -8.13 5.96 -5.16
N TYR A 497 -8.80 4.86 -4.77
CA TYR A 497 -8.19 3.80 -3.97
C TYR A 497 -6.95 3.19 -4.66
N LEU A 498 -7.02 2.94 -5.97
CA LEU A 498 -5.90 2.37 -6.74
C LEU A 498 -4.75 3.38 -6.91
N ILE A 499 -5.06 4.66 -7.16
CA ILE A 499 -4.06 5.73 -7.23
C ILE A 499 -3.32 5.84 -5.89
N THR A 500 -4.06 5.92 -4.78
CA THR A 500 -3.51 6.01 -3.43
C THR A 500 -2.66 4.78 -3.10
N THR A 501 -3.10 3.59 -3.51
CA THR A 501 -2.32 2.35 -3.35
C THR A 501 -1.02 2.40 -4.16
N ALA A 502 -1.06 2.81 -5.42
CA ALA A 502 0.12 2.95 -6.26
C ALA A 502 1.13 3.96 -5.69
N GLN A 503 0.65 5.06 -5.11
CA GLN A 503 1.48 6.05 -4.42
C GLN A 503 2.13 5.46 -3.16
N ARG A 504 1.34 4.80 -2.30
CA ARG A 504 1.81 4.18 -1.05
C ARG A 504 2.94 3.16 -1.29
N TYR A 505 2.84 2.37 -2.35
CA TYR A 505 3.87 1.39 -2.72
C TYR A 505 4.93 1.95 -3.69
N ASN A 506 4.93 3.26 -3.94
CA ASN A 506 5.86 3.96 -4.83
C ASN A 506 6.01 3.26 -6.20
N LEU A 507 4.88 2.91 -6.82
CA LEU A 507 4.86 2.11 -8.05
C LEU A 507 5.17 2.95 -9.30
N TYR A 508 4.88 4.26 -9.29
CA TYR A 508 5.00 5.14 -10.46
C TYR A 508 6.39 5.11 -11.10
N LYS A 509 7.46 5.00 -10.30
CA LYS A 509 8.84 4.92 -10.81
C LYS A 509 9.14 3.67 -11.65
N TYR A 510 8.33 2.62 -11.52
CA TYR A 510 8.47 1.40 -12.32
C TYR A 510 7.57 1.41 -13.56
N ILE A 511 6.65 2.37 -13.69
CA ILE A 511 5.64 2.37 -14.75
C ILE A 511 6.08 3.25 -15.92
N ARG A 512 5.94 2.71 -17.12
CA ARG A 512 6.04 3.43 -18.39
C ARG A 512 4.64 3.59 -18.96
N PHE A 513 4.05 4.75 -18.73
CA PHE A 513 2.74 5.12 -19.25
C PHE A 513 2.79 5.44 -20.74
N ASN A 514 1.62 5.51 -21.37
CA ASN A 514 1.48 5.78 -22.81
C ASN A 514 2.43 4.89 -23.65
N THR A 515 2.64 3.66 -23.21
CA THR A 515 3.57 2.72 -23.83
C THR A 515 2.83 1.42 -24.08
N THR A 516 2.67 1.04 -25.34
CA THR A 516 1.93 -0.15 -25.76
C THR A 516 2.90 -1.26 -26.10
N VAL A 517 2.68 -2.47 -25.58
CA VAL A 517 3.43 -3.66 -26.01
C VAL A 517 2.82 -4.17 -27.32
N GLU A 518 3.64 -4.31 -28.36
CA GLU A 518 3.20 -4.79 -29.69
C GLU A 518 3.51 -6.28 -29.87
N GLU A 519 4.71 -6.69 -29.43
CA GLU A 519 5.21 -8.05 -29.56
C GLU A 519 6.03 -8.44 -28.33
N ALA A 520 5.95 -9.70 -27.90
CA ALA A 520 6.93 -10.30 -27.01
C ALA A 520 7.39 -11.66 -27.55
N ARG A 521 8.69 -11.84 -27.68
CA ARG A 521 9.31 -13.04 -28.25
C ARG A 521 10.31 -13.64 -27.28
N TRP A 522 10.17 -14.92 -26.98
CA TRP A 522 11.16 -15.68 -26.23
C TRP A 522 12.39 -15.94 -27.10
N ASP A 523 13.57 -15.79 -26.50
CA ASP A 523 14.85 -16.13 -27.10
C ASP A 523 15.44 -17.36 -26.39
N ASP A 524 15.43 -18.50 -27.09
CA ASP A 524 15.94 -19.78 -26.58
C ASP A 524 17.45 -19.75 -26.27
N VAL A 525 18.22 -18.88 -26.93
CA VAL A 525 19.67 -18.80 -26.75
C VAL A 525 20.00 -18.05 -25.46
N THR A 526 19.34 -16.92 -25.22
CA THR A 526 19.58 -16.10 -24.03
C THR A 526 18.73 -16.49 -22.83
N ALA A 527 17.70 -17.33 -23.04
CA ALA A 527 16.66 -17.65 -22.07
C ALA A 527 15.98 -16.39 -21.49
N GLN A 528 15.62 -15.46 -22.38
CA GLN A 528 15.01 -14.17 -22.03
C GLN A 528 13.91 -13.79 -23.01
N TRP A 529 12.97 -12.98 -22.56
CA TRP A 529 11.95 -12.33 -23.38
C TRP A 529 12.48 -11.06 -24.01
N LYS A 530 12.13 -10.81 -25.28
CA LYS A 530 12.30 -9.56 -26.01
C LYS A 530 10.92 -8.94 -26.23
N THR A 531 10.61 -7.87 -25.51
CA THR A 531 9.30 -7.20 -25.50
C THR A 531 9.40 -5.87 -26.26
N SER A 532 8.83 -5.81 -27.45
CA SER A 532 8.80 -4.61 -28.30
C SER A 532 7.65 -3.69 -27.89
N VAL A 533 7.96 -2.40 -27.71
CA VAL A 533 7.01 -1.38 -27.25
C VAL A 533 6.98 -0.17 -28.17
N THR A 534 5.79 0.44 -28.29
CA THR A 534 5.55 1.73 -28.96
C THR A 534 5.17 2.78 -27.92
N VAL A 535 5.81 3.95 -27.97
CA VAL A 535 5.53 5.09 -27.07
C VAL A 535 4.62 6.08 -27.78
N SER A 536 3.45 6.37 -27.20
CA SER A 536 2.44 7.30 -27.72
C SER A 536 2.35 8.63 -26.95
N GLY A 537 3.07 8.76 -25.83
CA GLY A 537 3.11 10.00 -25.04
C GLY A 537 3.89 11.09 -25.79
N GLY A 538 3.27 12.23 -26.08
CA GLY A 538 3.83 13.25 -26.98
C GLY A 538 5.26 13.69 -26.66
N LYS A 539 5.59 13.92 -25.38
CA LYS A 539 6.96 14.27 -24.97
C LYS A 539 7.89 13.06 -24.86
N ASP A 540 7.38 11.93 -24.38
CA ASP A 540 8.21 10.73 -24.19
C ASP A 540 8.61 10.10 -25.53
N ALA A 541 7.75 10.20 -26.54
CA ALA A 541 7.99 9.74 -27.91
C ALA A 541 9.13 10.51 -28.60
N GLU A 542 9.48 11.72 -28.13
CA GLU A 542 10.63 12.49 -28.65
C GLU A 542 11.97 11.80 -28.37
N TYR A 543 12.06 11.01 -27.28
CA TYR A 543 13.27 10.26 -26.94
C TYR A 543 13.38 8.91 -27.68
N GLY A 544 12.25 8.39 -28.15
CA GLY A 544 12.18 7.13 -28.90
C GLY A 544 10.73 6.69 -29.06
N SER A 545 10.27 6.59 -30.32
CA SER A 545 8.91 6.16 -30.63
C SER A 545 8.69 4.66 -30.43
N GLN A 546 9.76 3.86 -30.53
CA GLN A 546 9.74 2.41 -30.35
C GLN A 546 11.07 1.89 -29.83
N TYR A 547 11.05 0.84 -29.01
CA TYR A 547 12.24 0.11 -28.58
C TYR A 547 11.87 -1.29 -28.03
N THR A 548 12.86 -2.11 -27.71
CA THR A 548 12.67 -3.46 -27.16
C THR A 548 13.25 -3.56 -25.76
N ILE A 549 12.51 -4.16 -24.83
CA ILE A 549 12.93 -4.46 -23.45
C ILE A 549 13.26 -5.96 -23.35
N THR A 550 14.44 -6.29 -22.85
CA THR A 550 14.83 -7.67 -22.53
C THR A 550 14.53 -8.01 -21.08
N SER A 551 13.96 -9.19 -20.81
CA SER A 551 13.75 -9.64 -19.42
C SER A 551 13.84 -11.14 -19.18
N ASP A 552 14.20 -11.53 -17.96
CA ASP A 552 14.29 -12.96 -17.57
C ASP A 552 12.89 -13.58 -17.35
N PHE A 553 11.90 -12.76 -16.99
CA PHE A 553 10.51 -13.18 -16.81
C PHE A 553 9.54 -12.14 -17.43
N LEU A 554 8.42 -12.62 -17.97
CA LEU A 554 7.35 -11.78 -18.51
C LEU A 554 6.03 -12.10 -17.79
N VAL A 555 5.35 -11.07 -17.30
CA VAL A 555 4.05 -11.21 -16.64
C VAL A 555 2.98 -10.45 -17.42
N SER A 556 1.96 -11.16 -17.87
CA SER A 556 0.77 -10.56 -18.48
C SER A 556 -0.24 -10.19 -17.40
N ALA A 557 -0.55 -8.90 -17.29
CA ALA A 557 -1.55 -8.33 -16.40
C ALA A 557 -2.57 -7.46 -17.17
N VAL A 558 -2.79 -7.80 -18.45
CA VAL A 558 -3.61 -7.02 -19.40
C VAL A 558 -5.12 -7.09 -19.12
N GLY A 559 -5.56 -8.05 -18.30
CA GLY A 559 -6.98 -8.30 -18.00
C GLY A 559 -7.78 -8.85 -19.19
N GLN A 560 -9.00 -9.32 -18.92
CA GLN A 560 -9.86 -9.95 -19.92
C GLN A 560 -10.86 -8.99 -20.61
N LEU A 561 -11.15 -7.84 -19.99
CA LEU A 561 -12.25 -6.94 -20.39
C LEU A 561 -11.74 -5.52 -20.68
N ASN A 562 -10.76 -5.40 -21.60
CA ASN A 562 -10.13 -4.11 -21.90
C ASN A 562 -10.29 -3.64 -23.35
N MET A 563 -10.49 -4.56 -24.32
CA MET A 563 -10.62 -4.24 -25.74
C MET A 563 -12.10 -4.14 -26.13
N PRO A 564 -12.63 -2.93 -26.42
CA PRO A 564 -14.04 -2.73 -26.76
C PRO A 564 -14.45 -3.57 -27.97
N GLN A 565 -15.63 -4.20 -27.90
CA GLN A 565 -16.21 -4.91 -29.04
C GLN A 565 -17.25 -4.02 -29.70
N TRP A 566 -16.88 -3.40 -30.82
CA TRP A 566 -17.84 -2.65 -31.64
C TRP A 566 -18.84 -3.62 -32.30
N PRO A 567 -20.13 -3.24 -32.39
CA PRO A 567 -21.13 -4.06 -33.05
C PRO A 567 -20.97 -3.98 -34.58
N SER A 568 -21.11 -5.12 -35.25
CA SER A 568 -21.15 -5.19 -36.71
C SER A 568 -22.53 -4.82 -37.23
N ILE A 569 -22.91 -3.55 -37.13
CA ILE A 569 -24.16 -3.00 -37.67
C ILE A 569 -23.85 -2.33 -39.01
N PRO A 570 -24.45 -2.76 -40.14
CA PRO A 570 -24.25 -2.11 -41.43
C PRO A 570 -24.60 -0.63 -41.36
N GLY A 571 -23.78 0.24 -41.95
CA GLY A 571 -24.03 1.69 -42.00
C GLY A 571 -23.72 2.46 -40.70
N LEU A 572 -23.20 1.82 -39.64
CA LEU A 572 -22.91 2.52 -38.38
C LEU A 572 -21.90 3.66 -38.54
N ASP A 573 -20.88 3.48 -39.39
CA ASP A 573 -19.87 4.49 -39.69
C ASP A 573 -20.43 5.69 -40.50
N SER A 574 -21.63 5.55 -41.06
CA SER A 574 -22.29 6.61 -41.84
C SER A 574 -23.26 7.47 -41.02
N PHE A 575 -23.47 7.14 -39.74
CA PHE A 575 -24.34 7.92 -38.86
C PHE A 575 -23.74 9.32 -38.62
N ALA A 576 -24.51 10.36 -38.92
CA ALA A 576 -24.06 11.75 -38.82
C ALA A 576 -24.06 12.29 -37.37
N GLY A 577 -24.81 11.65 -36.47
CA GLY A 577 -24.79 11.97 -35.05
C GLY A 577 -23.55 11.42 -34.34
N LYS A 578 -23.53 11.52 -33.00
CA LYS A 578 -22.40 11.02 -32.21
C LYS A 578 -22.52 9.52 -32.01
N THR A 579 -21.44 8.78 -32.26
CA THR A 579 -21.32 7.37 -31.86
C THR A 579 -20.24 7.25 -30.78
N MET A 580 -20.53 6.54 -29.69
CA MET A 580 -19.51 6.21 -28.69
C MET A 580 -19.70 4.80 -28.12
N HIS A 581 -18.59 4.12 -27.85
CA HIS A 581 -18.61 2.89 -27.08
C HIS A 581 -18.53 3.22 -25.59
N SER A 582 -19.22 2.48 -24.73
CA SER A 582 -19.24 2.76 -23.28
C SER A 582 -17.85 2.85 -22.64
N ALA A 583 -16.94 1.96 -23.03
CA ALA A 583 -15.53 1.96 -22.61
C ALA A 583 -14.68 3.15 -23.15
N ARG A 584 -15.22 4.01 -24.03
CA ARG A 584 -14.57 5.22 -24.57
C ARG A 584 -15.54 6.39 -24.47
N TRP A 585 -16.13 6.54 -23.29
CA TRP A 585 -17.12 7.58 -23.02
C TRP A 585 -16.53 8.98 -23.20
N ASP A 586 -17.25 9.83 -23.93
CA ASP A 586 -16.86 11.22 -24.19
C ASP A 586 -17.69 12.16 -23.33
N TRP A 587 -17.13 12.58 -22.20
CA TRP A 587 -17.75 13.55 -21.29
C TRP A 587 -17.84 14.98 -21.85
N GLY A 588 -17.20 15.26 -23.00
CA GLY A 588 -17.35 16.55 -23.68
C GLY A 588 -18.64 16.68 -24.50
N TYR A 589 -19.40 15.59 -24.66
CA TYR A 589 -20.65 15.58 -25.40
C TYR A 589 -21.86 15.67 -24.46
N ASP A 590 -22.72 16.66 -24.66
CA ASP A 590 -23.94 16.86 -23.86
C ASP A 590 -25.05 15.88 -24.28
N THR A 591 -25.53 15.08 -23.31
CA THR A 591 -26.61 14.10 -23.49
C THR A 591 -27.99 14.64 -23.12
N VAL A 592 -28.08 15.83 -22.50
CA VAL A 592 -29.34 16.40 -22.04
C VAL A 592 -30.25 16.74 -23.21
N GLY A 593 -31.52 16.32 -23.14
CA GLY A 593 -32.52 16.60 -24.16
C GLY A 593 -32.30 15.91 -25.51
N LYS A 594 -31.36 14.96 -25.59
CA LYS A 594 -31.06 14.21 -26.83
C LYS A 594 -31.96 13.00 -27.03
N LYS A 595 -32.13 12.59 -28.29
CA LYS A 595 -32.64 11.27 -28.67
C LYS A 595 -31.47 10.28 -28.69
N ILE A 596 -31.49 9.30 -27.81
CA ILE A 596 -30.36 8.39 -27.60
C ILE A 596 -30.78 6.96 -27.90
N ALA A 597 -29.98 6.27 -28.71
CA ALA A 597 -30.04 4.83 -28.86
C ALA A 597 -28.96 4.18 -28.00
N ILE A 598 -29.30 3.17 -27.20
CA ILE A 598 -28.31 2.31 -26.55
C ILE A 598 -28.41 0.90 -27.12
N VAL A 599 -27.29 0.42 -27.68
CA VAL A 599 -27.18 -0.92 -28.26
C VAL A 599 -26.55 -1.86 -27.25
N GLY A 600 -27.34 -2.83 -26.78
CA GLY A 600 -26.95 -3.79 -25.75
C GLY A 600 -27.71 -3.61 -24.45
N SER A 601 -27.82 -4.71 -23.70
CA SER A 601 -28.56 -4.81 -22.42
C SER A 601 -27.76 -5.54 -21.34
N GLY A 602 -26.43 -5.63 -21.49
CA GLY A 602 -25.53 -6.23 -20.50
C GLY A 602 -25.29 -5.33 -19.29
N ALA A 603 -24.39 -5.75 -18.40
CA ALA A 603 -24.08 -5.03 -17.15
C ALA A 603 -23.79 -3.53 -17.35
N THR A 604 -23.04 -3.17 -18.39
CA THR A 604 -22.77 -1.76 -18.72
C THR A 604 -24.04 -0.99 -19.10
N ALA A 605 -24.91 -1.56 -19.93
CA ALA A 605 -26.16 -0.91 -20.32
C ALA A 605 -27.10 -0.74 -19.12
N VAL A 606 -27.18 -1.77 -18.28
CA VAL A 606 -27.97 -1.76 -17.03
C VAL A 606 -27.57 -0.60 -16.11
N GLN A 607 -26.29 -0.20 -16.11
CA GLN A 607 -25.79 0.96 -15.35
C GLN A 607 -26.01 2.31 -16.07
N ILE A 608 -25.87 2.36 -17.40
CA ILE A 608 -25.99 3.61 -18.18
C ILE A 608 -27.45 4.05 -18.33
N ILE A 609 -28.36 3.11 -18.58
CA ILE A 609 -29.77 3.38 -18.90
C ILE A 609 -30.44 4.25 -17.83
N PRO A 610 -30.35 3.93 -16.52
CA PRO A 610 -30.94 4.77 -15.49
C PRO A 610 -30.43 6.21 -15.47
N GLU A 611 -29.14 6.43 -15.78
CA GLU A 611 -28.56 7.78 -15.78
C GLU A 611 -28.99 8.59 -17.01
N LEU A 612 -29.04 7.96 -18.19
CA LEU A 612 -29.49 8.62 -19.41
C LEU A 612 -31.01 8.86 -19.40
N ALA A 613 -31.81 7.96 -18.83
CA ALA A 613 -33.26 8.09 -18.76
C ALA A 613 -33.71 9.38 -18.03
N LYS A 614 -32.91 9.85 -17.05
CA LYS A 614 -33.18 11.08 -16.30
C LYS A 614 -33.05 12.36 -17.13
N THR A 615 -32.29 12.34 -18.22
CA THR A 615 -31.87 13.56 -18.94
C THR A 615 -32.17 13.54 -20.43
N ALA A 616 -32.31 12.36 -21.06
CA ALA A 616 -32.60 12.22 -22.48
C ALA A 616 -34.03 12.64 -22.80
N ALA A 617 -34.24 13.26 -23.97
CA ALA A 617 -35.58 13.53 -24.48
C ALA A 617 -36.31 12.22 -24.84
N ASN A 618 -35.59 11.28 -25.45
CA ASN A 618 -36.05 9.91 -25.69
C ASN A 618 -34.86 8.95 -25.61
N LEU A 619 -35.03 7.79 -24.99
CA LEU A 619 -34.01 6.74 -24.90
C LEU A 619 -34.57 5.42 -25.43
N THR A 620 -34.01 4.91 -26.52
CA THR A 620 -34.35 3.59 -27.07
C THR A 620 -33.29 2.57 -26.69
N VAL A 621 -33.69 1.51 -25.99
CA VAL A 621 -32.86 0.39 -25.56
C VAL A 621 -33.00 -0.78 -26.53
N PHE A 622 -31.97 -1.03 -27.33
CA PHE A 622 -31.94 -2.16 -28.26
C PHE A 622 -31.43 -3.41 -27.55
N GLN A 623 -32.36 -4.29 -27.17
CA GLN A 623 -32.09 -5.54 -26.47
C GLN A 623 -32.18 -6.74 -27.41
N ARG A 624 -31.06 -7.45 -27.58
CA ARG A 624 -31.06 -8.75 -28.27
C ARG A 624 -31.44 -9.92 -27.37
N THR A 625 -30.93 -9.93 -26.14
CA THR A 625 -31.17 -11.01 -25.18
C THR A 625 -31.24 -10.41 -23.79
N ALA A 626 -32.26 -10.75 -23.02
CA ALA A 626 -32.39 -10.32 -21.63
C ALA A 626 -31.28 -10.92 -20.74
N ASN A 627 -31.01 -10.28 -19.61
CA ASN A 627 -30.11 -10.78 -18.56
C ASN A 627 -30.88 -11.00 -17.26
N TRP A 628 -30.42 -11.95 -16.45
CA TRP A 628 -30.90 -12.10 -15.07
C TRP A 628 -30.41 -10.91 -14.25
N ILE A 629 -31.33 -10.25 -13.53
CA ILE A 629 -31.04 -9.07 -12.72
C ILE A 629 -31.53 -9.31 -11.29
N VAL A 630 -30.66 -9.13 -10.31
CA VAL A 630 -30.98 -9.20 -8.89
C VAL A 630 -30.95 -7.82 -8.24
N PRO A 631 -31.67 -7.63 -7.12
CA PRO A 631 -31.63 -6.40 -6.37
C PRO A 631 -30.21 -6.11 -5.91
N ARG A 632 -29.76 -4.86 -6.07
CA ARG A 632 -28.47 -4.42 -5.58
C ARG A 632 -28.55 -4.09 -4.09
N GLN A 633 -29.67 -3.52 -3.65
CA GLN A 633 -29.85 -3.03 -2.27
C GLN A 633 -28.68 -2.12 -1.86
N ASP A 634 -28.29 -1.20 -2.75
CA ASP A 634 -27.18 -0.31 -2.48
C ASP A 634 -27.57 0.77 -1.46
N GLU A 635 -26.66 1.04 -0.53
CA GLU A 635 -26.84 2.02 0.54
C GLU A 635 -25.54 2.80 0.77
N ASP A 636 -25.69 4.02 1.26
CA ASP A 636 -24.57 4.79 1.79
C ASP A 636 -24.05 4.12 3.08
N VAL A 637 -22.74 3.95 3.16
CA VAL A 637 -22.09 3.53 4.40
C VAL A 637 -22.05 4.73 5.33
N SER A 638 -22.90 4.74 6.36
CA SER A 638 -23.02 5.88 7.27
C SER A 638 -21.67 6.31 7.87
N ALA A 639 -21.54 7.60 8.23
CA ALA A 639 -20.31 8.12 8.84
C ALA A 639 -19.91 7.35 10.11
N ILE A 640 -20.88 6.92 10.92
CA ILE A 640 -20.64 6.08 12.10
C ILE A 640 -20.06 4.72 11.68
N LYS A 641 -20.64 4.06 10.67
CA LYS A 641 -20.15 2.77 10.16
C LYS A 641 -18.73 2.92 9.59
N ARG A 642 -18.44 3.97 8.82
CA ARG A 642 -17.08 4.27 8.33
C ARG A 642 -16.08 4.50 9.47
N THR A 643 -16.45 5.26 10.50
CA THR A 643 -15.62 5.49 11.69
C THR A 643 -15.33 4.16 12.40
N VAL A 644 -16.35 3.35 12.67
CA VAL A 644 -16.17 2.02 13.30
C VAL A 644 -15.25 1.15 12.46
N LEU A 645 -15.47 1.06 11.15
CA LEU A 645 -14.63 0.27 10.25
C LEU A 645 -13.18 0.77 10.18
N SER A 646 -12.96 2.07 10.36
CA SER A 646 -11.63 2.69 10.34
C SER A 646 -10.84 2.39 11.62
N TYR A 647 -11.48 2.52 12.79
CA TYR A 647 -10.83 2.39 14.10
C TYR A 647 -10.92 0.99 14.74
N ALA A 648 -11.84 0.13 14.28
CA ALA A 648 -12.02 -1.23 14.81
C ALA A 648 -11.66 -2.29 13.74
N PRO A 649 -10.36 -2.61 13.54
CA PRO A 649 -9.91 -3.51 12.48
C PRO A 649 -10.51 -4.92 12.59
N LEU A 650 -10.79 -5.41 13.80
CA LEU A 650 -11.44 -6.72 13.99
C LEU A 650 -12.89 -6.73 13.49
N VAL A 651 -13.62 -5.62 13.64
CA VAL A 651 -14.98 -5.48 13.10
C VAL A 651 -14.93 -5.45 11.57
N ARG A 652 -14.00 -4.68 11.00
CA ARG A 652 -13.79 -4.64 9.55
C ARG A 652 -13.44 -6.01 8.98
N GLN A 653 -12.50 -6.73 9.60
CA GLN A 653 -12.13 -8.09 9.22
C GLN A 653 -13.30 -9.06 9.32
N ARG A 654 -14.08 -9.00 10.40
CA ARG A 654 -15.27 -9.86 10.57
C ARG A 654 -16.32 -9.56 9.50
N MET A 655 -16.59 -8.29 9.19
CA MET A 655 -17.53 -7.91 8.15
C MET A 655 -17.09 -8.40 6.78
N ARG A 656 -15.81 -8.20 6.45
CA ARG A 656 -15.22 -8.72 5.20
C ARG A 656 -15.32 -10.25 5.14
N ALA A 657 -15.10 -10.95 6.25
CA ALA A 657 -15.25 -12.40 6.31
C ALA A 657 -16.70 -12.89 6.16
N ALA A 658 -17.67 -12.20 6.76
CA ALA A 658 -19.09 -12.49 6.53
C ALA A 658 -19.46 -12.31 5.06
N MET A 659 -18.97 -11.25 4.43
CA MET A 659 -19.18 -11.00 3.01
C MET A 659 -18.54 -12.09 2.15
N MET A 660 -17.33 -12.54 2.50
CA MET A 660 -16.64 -13.64 1.84
C MET A 660 -17.47 -14.93 1.92
N ASP A 661 -17.86 -15.34 3.13
CA ASP A 661 -18.63 -16.57 3.36
C ASP A 661 -19.98 -16.53 2.63
N PHE A 662 -20.65 -15.38 2.65
CA PHE A 662 -21.90 -15.18 1.91
C PHE A 662 -21.67 -15.29 0.41
N ARG A 663 -20.65 -14.65 -0.16
CA ARG A 663 -20.41 -14.75 -1.61
C ARG A 663 -20.02 -16.16 -2.03
N GLU A 664 -19.22 -16.88 -1.23
CA GLU A 664 -18.87 -18.27 -1.48
C GLU A 664 -20.10 -19.20 -1.45
N SER A 665 -21.08 -18.97 -0.56
CA SER A 665 -22.29 -19.80 -0.50
C SER A 665 -23.21 -19.66 -1.72
N PHE A 666 -23.09 -18.57 -2.48
CA PHE A 666 -23.83 -18.36 -3.73
C PHE A 666 -23.24 -19.08 -4.94
N PHE A 667 -22.09 -19.75 -4.80
CA PHE A 667 -21.45 -20.42 -5.91
C PHE A 667 -22.34 -21.52 -6.53
N ASP A 668 -22.99 -22.35 -5.71
CA ASP A 668 -23.86 -23.41 -6.21
C ASP A 668 -25.08 -22.87 -6.96
N ALA A 669 -25.59 -21.70 -6.56
CA ALA A 669 -26.71 -21.02 -7.21
C ALA A 669 -26.40 -20.60 -8.66
N ILE A 670 -25.15 -20.28 -8.94
CA ILE A 670 -24.70 -19.87 -10.29
C ILE A 670 -24.13 -21.03 -11.10
N ARG A 671 -23.65 -22.09 -10.44
CA ARG A 671 -23.04 -23.24 -11.09
C ARG A 671 -24.08 -24.29 -11.48
N ALA A 672 -25.07 -24.55 -10.65
CA ALA A 672 -26.00 -25.66 -10.83
C ALA A 672 -27.45 -25.15 -10.95
N PRO A 673 -28.10 -25.33 -12.11
CA PRO A 673 -29.39 -24.71 -12.41
C PRO A 673 -30.55 -25.28 -11.57
N ASP A 674 -30.43 -26.53 -11.12
CA ASP A 674 -31.51 -27.29 -10.45
C ASP A 674 -31.41 -27.30 -8.93
N THR A 675 -30.71 -26.33 -8.34
CA THR A 675 -30.56 -26.21 -6.87
C THR A 675 -31.65 -25.34 -6.25
N GLU A 676 -31.95 -25.55 -4.96
CA GLU A 676 -32.85 -24.67 -4.20
C GLU A 676 -32.39 -23.21 -4.21
N TYR A 677 -31.07 -22.97 -4.13
CA TYR A 677 -30.50 -21.63 -4.23
C TYR A 677 -30.68 -20.99 -5.62
N SER A 678 -30.53 -21.77 -6.70
CA SER A 678 -30.82 -21.29 -8.06
C SER A 678 -32.31 -20.92 -8.22
N ALA A 679 -33.21 -21.73 -7.67
CA ALA A 679 -34.65 -21.43 -7.66
C ALA A 679 -34.98 -20.14 -6.89
N LEU A 680 -34.38 -19.95 -5.71
CA LEU A 680 -34.50 -18.72 -4.92
C LEU A 680 -33.95 -17.51 -5.67
N LEU A 681 -32.79 -17.64 -6.32
CA LEU A 681 -32.19 -16.56 -7.09
C LEU A 681 -33.08 -16.14 -8.26
N LYS A 682 -33.68 -17.13 -8.95
CA LYS A 682 -34.64 -16.91 -10.03
C LYS A 682 -35.91 -16.23 -9.52
N SER A 683 -36.45 -16.64 -8.37
CA SER A 683 -37.64 -16.00 -7.80
C SER A 683 -37.37 -14.53 -7.45
N LEU A 684 -36.24 -14.23 -6.81
CA LEU A 684 -35.82 -12.86 -6.50
C LEU A 684 -35.74 -11.98 -7.77
N CYS A 685 -35.19 -12.50 -8.87
CA CYS A 685 -35.13 -11.77 -10.14
C CYS A 685 -36.53 -11.45 -10.69
N LEU A 686 -37.43 -12.43 -10.66
CA LEU A 686 -38.79 -12.28 -11.20
C LEU A 686 -39.66 -11.38 -10.32
N GLU A 687 -39.57 -11.52 -8.99
CA GLU A 687 -40.30 -10.70 -8.03
C GLU A 687 -39.92 -9.22 -8.13
N GLN A 688 -38.62 -8.91 -8.27
CA GLN A 688 -38.18 -7.53 -8.49
C GLN A 688 -38.72 -6.95 -9.80
N MET A 689 -38.70 -7.73 -10.89
CA MET A 689 -39.23 -7.30 -12.17
C MET A 689 -40.74 -7.03 -12.08
N GLU A 690 -41.49 -7.91 -11.41
CA GLU A 690 -42.93 -7.74 -11.18
C GLU A 690 -43.24 -6.48 -10.36
N ALA A 691 -42.47 -6.25 -9.30
CA ALA A 691 -42.65 -5.09 -8.42
C ALA A 691 -42.37 -3.77 -9.15
N ALA A 692 -41.36 -3.73 -10.03
CA ALA A 692 -41.00 -2.54 -10.80
C ALA A 692 -41.90 -2.30 -12.02
N LEU A 693 -42.49 -3.35 -12.60
CA LEU A 693 -43.33 -3.30 -13.80
C LEU A 693 -44.74 -3.90 -13.54
N PRO A 694 -45.54 -3.31 -12.65
CA PRO A 694 -46.79 -3.90 -12.18
C PRO A 694 -47.93 -3.79 -13.20
N GLY A 695 -48.77 -4.82 -13.25
CA GLY A 695 -50.03 -4.79 -14.01
C GLY A 695 -49.92 -5.22 -15.48
N ALA A 696 -51.08 -5.27 -16.15
CA ALA A 696 -51.21 -5.87 -17.48
C ALA A 696 -50.50 -5.09 -18.60
N ALA A 697 -50.32 -3.77 -18.43
CA ALA A 697 -49.67 -2.90 -19.43
C ALA A 697 -48.21 -3.30 -19.70
N TYR A 698 -47.52 -3.88 -18.71
CA TYR A 698 -46.13 -4.32 -18.85
C TYR A 698 -45.97 -5.82 -19.09
N ALA A 699 -47.06 -6.56 -19.29
CA ALA A 699 -47.01 -8.03 -19.42
C ALA A 699 -46.15 -8.47 -20.61
N ASP A 700 -46.19 -7.74 -21.73
CA ASP A 700 -45.38 -8.03 -22.91
C ASP A 700 -43.89 -7.69 -22.68
N MET A 701 -43.62 -6.54 -22.07
CA MET A 701 -42.26 -6.12 -21.70
C MET A 701 -41.61 -7.13 -20.74
N ARG A 702 -42.34 -7.62 -19.72
CA ARG A 702 -41.84 -8.65 -18.79
C ARG A 702 -41.45 -9.95 -19.50
N LYS A 703 -42.21 -10.39 -20.52
CA LYS A 703 -41.83 -11.55 -21.34
C LYS A 703 -40.52 -11.31 -22.06
N HIS A 704 -40.34 -10.13 -22.66
CA HIS A 704 -39.10 -9.76 -23.35
C HIS A 704 -37.90 -9.58 -22.41
N LEU A 705 -38.13 -9.22 -21.15
CA LEU A 705 -37.11 -9.06 -20.11
C LEU A 705 -36.79 -10.35 -19.36
N THR A 706 -37.55 -11.44 -19.57
CA THR A 706 -37.32 -12.72 -18.91
C THR A 706 -36.34 -13.58 -19.74
N PRO A 707 -35.16 -13.93 -19.22
CA PRO A 707 -34.21 -14.78 -19.94
C PRO A 707 -34.73 -16.22 -20.14
N SER A 708 -34.37 -16.82 -21.28
CA SER A 708 -34.74 -18.21 -21.64
C SER A 708 -33.67 -19.25 -21.29
N TYR A 709 -32.66 -18.87 -20.48
CA TYR A 709 -31.51 -19.69 -20.15
C TYR A 709 -31.28 -19.74 -18.62
N ALA A 710 -30.51 -20.71 -18.16
CA ALA A 710 -30.18 -20.96 -16.76
C ALA A 710 -29.55 -19.75 -16.06
N THR A 711 -29.94 -19.54 -14.81
CA THR A 711 -29.25 -18.66 -13.86
C THR A 711 -27.77 -19.05 -13.78
N GLY A 712 -26.89 -18.06 -13.99
CA GLY A 712 -25.44 -18.25 -14.02
C GLY A 712 -24.80 -18.44 -15.40
N CYS A 713 -25.54 -18.77 -16.47
CA CYS A 713 -24.92 -18.92 -17.81
C CYS A 713 -24.23 -17.63 -18.30
N LYS A 714 -24.81 -16.47 -17.96
CA LYS A 714 -24.17 -15.16 -18.05
C LYS A 714 -24.03 -14.60 -16.64
N ARG A 715 -23.12 -13.63 -16.47
CA ARG A 715 -22.96 -12.91 -15.20
C ARG A 715 -24.28 -12.23 -14.87
N ILE A 716 -24.79 -12.50 -13.68
CA ILE A 716 -26.03 -11.90 -13.18
C ILE A 716 -25.76 -10.41 -12.98
N CYS A 717 -26.62 -9.57 -13.53
CA CYS A 717 -26.53 -8.13 -13.34
C CYS A 717 -27.13 -7.76 -11.99
N ILE A 718 -26.56 -6.75 -11.33
CA ILE A 718 -26.98 -6.33 -10.00
C ILE A 718 -27.42 -4.87 -10.10
N SER A 719 -28.71 -4.60 -9.94
CA SER A 719 -29.27 -3.27 -10.15
C SER A 719 -30.62 -3.10 -9.45
N ASP A 720 -30.82 -1.92 -8.86
CA ASP A 720 -32.13 -1.48 -8.36
C ASP A 720 -32.87 -0.63 -9.41
N ASP A 721 -32.12 0.07 -10.27
CA ASP A 721 -32.63 1.21 -11.04
C ASP A 721 -33.08 0.88 -12.48
N PHE A 722 -32.67 -0.27 -13.03
CA PHE A 722 -32.90 -0.63 -14.43
C PHE A 722 -34.37 -0.82 -14.81
N TYR A 723 -35.13 -1.67 -14.10
CA TYR A 723 -36.54 -1.87 -14.42
C TYR A 723 -37.38 -0.59 -14.19
N PRO A 724 -37.18 0.18 -13.09
CA PRO A 724 -37.81 1.49 -12.95
C PRO A 724 -37.49 2.46 -14.11
N ALA A 725 -36.26 2.46 -14.62
CA ALA A 725 -35.90 3.28 -15.77
C ALA A 725 -36.68 2.87 -17.04
N LEU A 726 -36.89 1.57 -17.27
CA LEU A 726 -37.70 1.09 -18.40
C LEU A 726 -39.19 1.45 -18.29
N ALA A 727 -39.68 1.73 -17.08
CA ALA A 727 -41.05 2.19 -16.85
C ALA A 727 -41.25 3.69 -17.12
N MET A 728 -40.16 4.45 -17.30
CA MET A 728 -40.24 5.89 -17.59
C MET A 728 -40.85 6.14 -18.97
N PRO A 729 -41.67 7.19 -19.14
CA PRO A 729 -42.41 7.42 -20.39
C PRO A 729 -41.53 7.74 -21.60
N ASN A 730 -40.31 8.23 -21.38
CA ASN A 730 -39.33 8.56 -22.41
C ASN A 730 -38.38 7.39 -22.75
N VAL A 731 -38.59 6.20 -22.17
CA VAL A 731 -37.74 5.03 -22.40
C VAL A 731 -38.51 3.96 -23.16
N HIS A 732 -37.90 3.45 -24.23
CA HIS A 732 -38.50 2.47 -25.12
C HIS A 732 -37.61 1.23 -25.24
N LEU A 733 -38.18 0.05 -24.96
CA LEU A 733 -37.51 -1.22 -25.19
C LEU A 733 -37.77 -1.69 -26.62
N GLU A 734 -36.70 -1.82 -27.41
CA GLU A 734 -36.74 -2.31 -28.78
C GLU A 734 -36.10 -3.71 -28.84
N THR A 735 -36.89 -4.71 -29.23
CA THR A 735 -36.45 -6.12 -29.30
C THR A 735 -36.39 -6.65 -30.71
N ARG A 736 -36.84 -5.87 -31.72
CA ARG A 736 -36.73 -6.24 -33.13
C ARG A 736 -35.27 -6.20 -33.59
N PRO A 737 -34.87 -7.05 -34.55
CA PRO A 737 -33.52 -7.01 -35.11
C PRO A 737 -33.20 -5.65 -35.74
N ILE A 738 -32.00 -5.14 -35.47
CA ILE A 738 -31.43 -4.01 -36.20
C ILE A 738 -31.07 -4.48 -37.61
N ALA A 739 -31.63 -3.83 -38.64
CA ALA A 739 -31.30 -4.09 -40.03
C ALA A 739 -29.99 -3.37 -40.41
N ARG A 740 -29.91 -2.08 -40.10
CA ARG A 740 -28.75 -1.20 -40.36
C ARG A 740 -28.89 0.11 -39.59
N ALA A 741 -27.78 0.81 -39.43
CA ALA A 741 -27.79 2.24 -39.17
C ALA A 741 -27.87 3.02 -40.49
N THR A 742 -28.34 4.26 -40.37
CA THR A 742 -28.53 5.23 -41.46
C THR A 742 -27.85 6.54 -41.06
N GLU A 743 -27.85 7.52 -41.95
CA GLU A 743 -27.28 8.84 -41.63
C GLU A 743 -27.96 9.52 -40.42
N THR A 744 -29.26 9.27 -40.19
CA THR A 744 -30.04 9.94 -39.13
C THR A 744 -30.37 9.06 -37.93
N GLY A 745 -30.17 7.75 -38.00
CA GLY A 745 -30.52 6.84 -36.91
C GLY A 745 -30.49 5.36 -37.25
N ILE A 746 -31.33 4.55 -36.60
CA ILE A 746 -31.32 3.08 -36.70
C ILE A 746 -32.60 2.56 -37.34
N ALA A 747 -32.45 1.71 -38.36
CA ALA A 747 -33.53 0.99 -39.00
C ALA A 747 -33.69 -0.41 -38.40
N VAL A 748 -34.90 -0.74 -37.95
CA VAL A 748 -35.25 -2.09 -37.45
C VAL A 748 -36.18 -2.80 -38.43
N THR A 749 -36.09 -4.13 -38.46
CA THR A 749 -36.97 -4.95 -39.29
C THR A 749 -38.43 -4.82 -38.85
N ALA A 750 -39.31 -4.40 -39.75
CA ALA A 750 -40.74 -4.24 -39.44
C ALA A 750 -41.47 -5.59 -39.37
N THR A 751 -42.54 -5.67 -38.57
CA THR A 751 -43.35 -6.89 -38.37
C THR A 751 -44.13 -7.33 -39.61
N HIS A 752 -44.39 -6.43 -40.57
CA HIS A 752 -45.16 -6.70 -41.79
C HIS A 752 -44.35 -6.53 -43.09
N GLY A 753 -43.02 -6.59 -43.00
CA GLY A 753 -42.10 -6.31 -44.11
C GLY A 753 -41.72 -4.84 -44.21
N GLY A 754 -40.48 -4.57 -44.64
CA GLY A 754 -39.89 -3.23 -44.68
C GLY A 754 -39.03 -2.88 -43.45
N GLU A 755 -38.55 -1.65 -43.40
CA GLU A 755 -37.72 -1.10 -42.31
C GLU A 755 -38.48 0.01 -41.58
N ASN A 756 -38.37 0.08 -40.25
CA ASN A 756 -38.83 1.21 -39.45
C ASN A 756 -37.61 2.00 -38.98
N LEU A 757 -37.49 3.24 -39.46
CA LEU A 757 -36.39 4.14 -39.11
C LEU A 757 -36.74 4.96 -37.87
N GLN A 758 -35.83 4.95 -36.89
CA GLN A 758 -35.87 5.81 -35.71
C GLN A 758 -34.65 6.74 -35.74
N ASP A 759 -34.90 8.05 -35.65
CA ASP A 759 -33.84 9.06 -35.66
C ASP A 759 -33.23 9.26 -34.27
N PHE A 760 -31.91 9.41 -34.21
CA PHE A 760 -31.15 9.60 -32.98
C PHE A 760 -30.09 10.70 -33.14
N ASP A 761 -29.76 11.38 -32.04
CA ASP A 761 -28.62 12.29 -31.97
C ASP A 761 -27.35 11.56 -31.51
N LEU A 762 -27.52 10.45 -30.77
CA LEU A 762 -26.44 9.70 -30.14
C LEU A 762 -26.73 8.20 -30.20
N ILE A 763 -25.73 7.42 -30.61
CA ILE A 763 -25.71 5.95 -30.50
C ILE A 763 -24.62 5.55 -29.48
N VAL A 764 -25.04 4.93 -28.39
CA VAL A 764 -24.18 4.35 -27.36
C VAL A 764 -24.05 2.84 -27.60
N CYS A 765 -22.85 2.37 -27.93
CA CYS A 765 -22.55 0.95 -28.02
C CYS A 765 -22.14 0.41 -26.64
N ALA A 766 -23.06 -0.27 -25.95
CA ALA A 766 -22.82 -0.99 -24.71
C ALA A 766 -22.63 -2.51 -25.00
N THR A 767 -21.76 -2.80 -25.98
CA THR A 767 -21.68 -4.08 -26.68
C THR A 767 -20.58 -5.01 -26.16
N GLY A 768 -19.94 -4.64 -25.04
CA GLY A 768 -19.00 -5.47 -24.31
C GLY A 768 -17.57 -5.40 -24.86
N PHE A 769 -16.84 -6.50 -24.73
CA PHE A 769 -15.40 -6.59 -25.00
C PHE A 769 -15.06 -7.85 -25.77
N ARG A 770 -13.86 -7.89 -26.35
CA ARG A 770 -13.26 -9.12 -26.90
C ARG A 770 -12.72 -9.98 -25.76
N THR A 771 -13.43 -11.04 -25.40
CA THR A 771 -13.19 -11.79 -24.15
C THR A 771 -12.47 -13.12 -24.30
N VAL A 772 -12.51 -13.72 -25.49
CA VAL A 772 -11.92 -15.04 -25.78
C VAL A 772 -10.54 -14.94 -26.42
N GLU A 773 -10.19 -13.75 -26.91
CA GLU A 773 -8.89 -13.43 -27.50
C GLU A 773 -7.97 -12.83 -26.44
N PHE A 774 -7.55 -13.68 -25.50
CA PHE A 774 -6.64 -13.31 -24.42
C PHE A 774 -5.37 -12.65 -25.00
N MET A 775 -4.95 -11.55 -24.38
CA MET A 775 -3.76 -10.75 -24.76
C MET A 775 -3.79 -10.05 -26.13
N HIS A 776 -4.89 -10.14 -26.91
CA HIS A 776 -5.00 -9.39 -28.15
C HIS A 776 -4.85 -7.86 -27.91
N PRO A 777 -4.12 -7.11 -28.77
CA PRO A 777 -3.51 -7.50 -30.06
C PRO A 777 -2.04 -7.97 -29.96
N ILE A 778 -1.51 -8.19 -28.76
CA ILE A 778 -0.08 -8.43 -28.55
C ILE A 778 0.34 -9.72 -29.25
N LYS A 779 1.35 -9.64 -30.10
CA LYS A 779 1.95 -10.81 -30.76
C LYS A 779 2.89 -11.51 -29.79
N ILE A 780 2.55 -12.71 -29.34
CA ILE A 780 3.40 -13.49 -28.43
C ILE A 780 3.99 -14.68 -29.15
N THR A 781 5.30 -14.85 -29.05
CA THR A 781 6.04 -16.00 -29.60
C THR A 781 6.85 -16.67 -28.50
N GLY A 782 6.58 -17.94 -28.25
CA GLY A 782 7.26 -18.77 -27.26
C GLY A 782 8.51 -19.45 -27.77
N ARG A 783 8.90 -20.55 -27.11
CA ARG A 783 10.08 -21.33 -27.48
C ARG A 783 9.97 -21.92 -28.88
N HIS A 784 11.12 -22.12 -29.52
CA HIS A 784 11.25 -22.63 -30.88
C HIS A 784 10.48 -21.81 -31.93
N GLY A 785 10.18 -20.54 -31.62
CA GLY A 785 9.43 -19.65 -32.50
C GLY A 785 7.93 -19.92 -32.55
N THR A 786 7.36 -20.66 -31.60
CA THR A 786 5.94 -21.05 -31.60
C THR A 786 5.03 -19.85 -31.28
N PRO A 787 4.13 -19.44 -32.19
CA PRO A 787 3.16 -18.37 -31.92
C PRO A 787 2.11 -18.80 -30.89
N LEU A 788 1.75 -17.92 -29.95
CA LEU A 788 0.67 -18.18 -28.98
C LEU A 788 -0.69 -18.42 -29.65
N ALA A 789 -0.93 -17.79 -30.81
CA ALA A 789 -2.13 -18.02 -31.60
C ALA A 789 -2.28 -19.50 -32.04
N ASP A 790 -1.16 -20.19 -32.27
CA ASP A 790 -1.16 -21.61 -32.64
C ASP A 790 -1.42 -22.48 -31.41
N VAL A 791 -0.79 -22.15 -30.26
CA VAL A 791 -1.03 -22.81 -28.96
C VAL A 791 -2.50 -22.74 -28.56
N TRP A 792 -3.16 -21.60 -28.80
CA TRP A 792 -4.57 -21.36 -28.48
C TRP A 792 -5.53 -21.48 -29.66
N SER A 793 -5.10 -22.11 -30.76
CA SER A 793 -5.91 -22.30 -31.96
C SER A 793 -7.24 -23.04 -31.70
N ARG A 794 -7.28 -23.89 -30.67
CA ARG A 794 -8.45 -24.67 -30.23
C ARG A 794 -9.14 -24.13 -28.97
N GLY A 795 -8.83 -22.89 -28.58
CA GLY A 795 -9.28 -22.26 -27.34
C GLY A 795 -8.13 -22.08 -26.36
N ALA A 796 -8.21 -21.02 -25.56
CA ALA A 796 -7.14 -20.66 -24.65
C ALA A 796 -7.05 -21.62 -23.46
N VAL A 797 -5.83 -22.09 -23.17
CA VAL A 797 -5.52 -22.99 -22.05
C VAL A 797 -4.27 -22.50 -21.34
N ALA A 798 -4.28 -22.56 -20.00
CA ALA A 798 -3.13 -22.31 -19.16
C ALA A 798 -3.18 -23.20 -17.91
N TYR A 799 -2.04 -23.73 -17.48
CA TYR A 799 -1.92 -24.46 -16.23
C TYR A 799 -2.29 -23.55 -15.07
N LYS A 800 -3.34 -23.95 -14.33
CA LYS A 800 -3.94 -23.17 -13.24
C LYS A 800 -4.38 -21.75 -13.64
N GLY A 801 -4.57 -21.50 -14.94
CA GLY A 801 -4.85 -20.16 -15.46
C GLY A 801 -3.69 -19.17 -15.37
N VAL A 802 -2.46 -19.65 -15.08
CA VAL A 802 -1.28 -18.83 -14.78
C VAL A 802 -0.13 -19.08 -15.74
N ALA A 803 0.27 -20.33 -15.95
CA ALA A 803 1.42 -20.69 -16.79
C ALA A 803 0.96 -21.29 -18.12
N VAL A 804 1.53 -20.84 -19.24
CA VAL A 804 1.10 -21.28 -20.58
C VAL A 804 2.15 -22.25 -21.13
N PRO A 805 1.76 -23.40 -21.71
CA PRO A 805 2.71 -24.27 -22.40
C PRO A 805 3.41 -23.50 -23.52
N GLU A 806 4.64 -23.91 -23.85
CA GLU A 806 5.48 -23.26 -24.87
C GLU A 806 5.91 -21.81 -24.57
N LEU A 807 5.47 -21.19 -23.46
CA LEU A 807 5.93 -19.87 -23.02
C LEU A 807 6.81 -20.00 -21.75
N PRO A 808 8.15 -20.08 -21.88
CA PRO A 808 9.02 -20.18 -20.72
C PRO A 808 9.05 -18.89 -19.91
N ASN A 809 9.21 -19.01 -18.59
CA ASN A 809 9.30 -17.86 -17.67
C ASN A 809 8.20 -16.82 -17.90
N PHE A 810 6.99 -17.32 -18.13
CA PHE A 810 5.81 -16.51 -18.39
C PHE A 810 4.76 -16.78 -17.32
N GLY A 811 4.11 -15.71 -16.85
CA GLY A 811 2.99 -15.78 -15.92
C GLY A 811 1.85 -14.88 -16.38
N MET A 812 0.62 -15.32 -16.18
CA MET A 812 -0.58 -14.55 -16.50
C MET A 812 -1.45 -14.36 -15.26
N LEU A 813 -1.83 -13.12 -14.98
CA LEU A 813 -2.87 -12.79 -14.02
C LEU A 813 -4.19 -12.67 -14.76
N TYR A 814 -5.26 -13.17 -14.15
CA TYR A 814 -6.59 -13.22 -14.74
C TYR A 814 -6.60 -13.93 -16.12
N GLY A 815 -5.86 -15.05 -16.24
CA GLY A 815 -5.77 -15.86 -17.45
C GLY A 815 -6.99 -16.76 -17.71
N PRO A 816 -6.89 -17.69 -18.69
CA PRO A 816 -7.97 -18.62 -19.01
C PRO A 816 -8.47 -19.39 -17.79
N ASN A 817 -9.79 -19.58 -17.71
CA ASN A 817 -10.51 -20.30 -16.65
C ASN A 817 -10.33 -19.76 -15.23
N THR A 818 -10.20 -18.45 -15.07
CA THR A 818 -10.04 -17.81 -13.74
C THR A 818 -11.13 -16.78 -13.42
N ASN A 819 -12.04 -16.52 -14.36
CA ASN A 819 -13.16 -15.60 -14.15
C ASN A 819 -14.23 -16.18 -13.22
N LEU A 820 -14.90 -15.30 -12.48
CA LEU A 820 -15.92 -15.63 -11.49
C LEU A 820 -17.25 -14.95 -11.80
N GLY A 821 -18.33 -15.62 -11.39
CA GLY A 821 -19.69 -15.07 -11.41
C GLY A 821 -20.24 -14.64 -10.05
N HIS A 822 -19.56 -14.95 -8.93
CA HIS A 822 -20.12 -14.81 -7.57
C HIS A 822 -19.29 -13.95 -6.60
N ASN A 823 -17.96 -13.83 -6.79
CA ASN A 823 -17.05 -13.26 -5.80
C ASN A 823 -15.99 -12.31 -6.42
N SER A 824 -15.15 -11.70 -5.58
CA SER A 824 -14.13 -10.72 -5.96
C SER A 824 -12.96 -11.34 -6.73
N ILE A 825 -12.71 -10.83 -7.93
CA ILE A 825 -11.56 -11.25 -8.75
C ILE A 825 -10.21 -10.90 -8.11
N ILE A 826 -10.17 -9.90 -7.21
CA ILE A 826 -8.94 -9.47 -6.52
C ILE A 826 -8.33 -10.64 -5.73
N LEU A 827 -9.15 -11.50 -5.13
CA LEU A 827 -8.70 -12.64 -4.35
C LEU A 827 -8.07 -13.74 -5.23
N MET A 828 -8.54 -13.89 -6.47
CA MET A 828 -7.92 -14.76 -7.47
C MET A 828 -6.56 -14.18 -7.88
N ILE A 829 -6.51 -12.87 -8.17
CA ILE A 829 -5.31 -12.13 -8.57
C ILE A 829 -4.20 -12.23 -7.51
N GLU A 830 -4.51 -12.01 -6.23
CA GLU A 830 -3.52 -12.10 -5.15
C GLU A 830 -2.95 -13.52 -4.98
N THR A 831 -3.72 -14.54 -5.34
CA THR A 831 -3.26 -15.92 -5.30
C THR A 831 -2.36 -16.22 -6.49
N GLN A 832 -2.74 -15.74 -7.68
CA GLN A 832 -1.92 -15.83 -8.89
C GLN A 832 -0.59 -15.09 -8.71
N SER A 833 -0.60 -13.88 -8.15
CA SER A 833 0.63 -13.09 -7.93
C SER A 833 1.60 -13.81 -7.01
N ARG A 834 1.11 -14.46 -5.94
CA ARG A 834 1.93 -15.29 -5.05
C ARG A 834 2.57 -16.47 -5.78
N TYR A 835 1.79 -17.16 -6.60
CA TYR A 835 2.26 -18.30 -7.39
C TYR A 835 3.32 -17.87 -8.41
N ILE A 836 3.06 -16.81 -9.18
CA ILE A 836 3.99 -16.23 -10.15
C ILE A 836 5.27 -15.74 -9.45
N SER A 837 5.15 -15.07 -8.29
CA SER A 837 6.30 -14.58 -7.53
C SER A 837 7.25 -15.70 -7.11
N ALA A 838 6.72 -16.89 -6.82
CA ALA A 838 7.54 -18.06 -6.51
C ALA A 838 8.31 -18.57 -7.75
N LEU A 839 7.67 -18.59 -8.92
CA LEU A 839 8.34 -18.93 -10.19
C LEU A 839 9.42 -17.90 -10.54
N VAL A 840 9.10 -16.61 -10.45
CA VAL A 840 10.05 -15.51 -10.63
C VAL A 840 11.22 -15.68 -9.67
N GLY A 841 10.98 -15.97 -8.40
CA GLY A 841 12.03 -16.16 -7.39
C GLY A 841 13.04 -17.23 -7.80
N ALA A 842 12.58 -18.37 -8.31
CA ALA A 842 13.47 -19.43 -8.79
C ALA A 842 14.34 -18.98 -9.98
N VAL A 843 13.76 -18.24 -10.93
CA VAL A 843 14.50 -17.70 -12.08
C VAL A 843 15.55 -16.68 -11.64
N LEU A 844 15.17 -15.74 -10.77
CA LEU A 844 16.08 -14.70 -10.27
C LEU A 844 17.23 -15.31 -9.43
N GLU A 845 16.93 -16.27 -8.57
CA GLU A 845 17.96 -16.96 -7.76
C GLU A 845 19.00 -17.66 -8.64
N ARG A 846 18.59 -18.26 -9.77
CA ARG A 846 19.50 -18.96 -10.68
C ARG A 846 20.35 -18.01 -11.52
N ARG A 847 19.81 -16.83 -11.84
CA ARG A 847 20.45 -15.78 -12.65
C ARG A 847 21.44 -14.92 -11.84
N ALA A 848 21.25 -14.84 -10.52
CA ALA A 848 22.07 -13.99 -9.66
C ALA A 848 23.57 -14.39 -9.65
N PRO A 849 24.51 -13.46 -9.90
CA PRO A 849 25.94 -13.75 -9.92
C PRO A 849 26.48 -14.05 -8.51
N GLY A 850 27.27 -15.12 -8.35
CA GLY A 850 28.08 -15.36 -7.15
C GLY A 850 27.51 -16.27 -6.05
N LYS A 851 26.29 -16.81 -6.17
CA LYS A 851 25.84 -17.93 -5.32
C LYS A 851 26.23 -19.27 -5.96
N GLY A 852 27.49 -19.64 -5.78
CA GLY A 852 27.94 -21.01 -6.02
C GLY A 852 27.09 -22.00 -5.20
N VAL A 853 26.51 -22.96 -5.91
CA VAL A 853 25.73 -24.08 -5.38
C VAL A 853 26.51 -24.78 -4.27
N ARG A 854 26.09 -24.64 -3.01
CA ARG A 854 26.50 -25.53 -1.92
C ARG A 854 25.58 -26.75 -1.95
N GLY A 855 25.97 -27.75 -2.73
CA GLY A 855 25.30 -29.05 -2.80
C GLY A 855 25.07 -29.47 -4.26
N HIS A 856 25.97 -30.33 -4.76
CA HIS A 856 26.02 -30.86 -6.13
C HIS A 856 26.63 -29.92 -7.19
N GLY A 857 27.95 -29.76 -7.14
CA GLY A 857 28.86 -30.02 -8.27
C GLY A 857 28.65 -29.37 -9.64
N VAL A 858 27.75 -28.40 -9.83
CA VAL A 858 27.58 -27.69 -11.10
C VAL A 858 27.91 -26.23 -10.88
N ALA A 859 29.08 -25.84 -11.35
CA ALA A 859 29.47 -24.44 -11.46
C ALA A 859 28.38 -23.66 -12.21
N SER A 860 28.12 -22.43 -11.77
CA SER A 860 27.23 -21.48 -12.41
C SER A 860 27.71 -21.16 -13.83
N SER A 861 27.35 -22.00 -14.80
CA SER A 861 27.25 -21.57 -16.19
C SER A 861 26.14 -20.54 -16.22
N GLY A 862 26.38 -19.34 -16.79
CA GLY A 862 25.40 -18.25 -16.90
C GLY A 862 24.15 -18.56 -17.77
N VAL A 863 23.76 -19.82 -17.86
CA VAL A 863 22.57 -20.34 -18.54
C VAL A 863 21.35 -20.01 -17.68
N GLY A 864 20.40 -19.25 -18.25
CA GLY A 864 19.15 -18.90 -17.58
C GLY A 864 18.30 -20.14 -17.28
N LEU A 865 17.53 -20.09 -16.19
CA LEU A 865 16.51 -21.10 -15.90
C LEU A 865 15.30 -20.82 -16.78
N ALA A 866 14.82 -21.82 -17.51
CA ALA A 866 13.57 -21.75 -18.27
C ALA A 866 12.54 -22.68 -17.62
N LEU A 867 11.50 -22.12 -17.02
CA LEU A 867 10.39 -22.86 -16.43
C LEU A 867 9.20 -22.86 -17.40
N VAL A 868 8.77 -24.04 -17.84
CA VAL A 868 7.60 -24.25 -18.71
C VAL A 868 6.73 -25.35 -18.12
N PRO A 869 5.40 -25.20 -17.99
CA PRO A 869 4.56 -26.29 -17.52
C PRO A 869 4.59 -27.45 -18.52
N LYS A 870 4.77 -28.68 -18.05
CA LYS A 870 4.78 -29.88 -18.89
C LYS A 870 3.44 -30.06 -19.58
N GLN A 871 3.44 -30.32 -20.89
CA GLN A 871 2.22 -30.44 -21.69
C GLN A 871 1.23 -31.46 -21.10
N ALA A 872 1.71 -32.63 -20.67
CA ALA A 872 0.86 -33.66 -20.07
C ALA A 872 0.14 -33.20 -18.79
N VAL A 873 0.76 -32.33 -17.98
CA VAL A 873 0.16 -31.76 -16.77
C VAL A 873 -0.91 -30.72 -17.14
N VAL A 874 -0.63 -29.88 -18.14
CA VAL A 874 -1.58 -28.91 -18.68
C VAL A 874 -2.82 -29.64 -19.24
N ASP A 875 -2.62 -30.68 -20.03
CA ASP A 875 -3.68 -31.46 -20.67
C ASP A 875 -4.55 -32.17 -19.62
N ALA A 876 -3.94 -32.83 -18.64
CA ALA A 876 -4.66 -33.51 -17.58
C ALA A 876 -5.48 -32.53 -16.72
N TYR A 877 -4.88 -31.39 -16.35
CA TYR A 877 -5.56 -30.33 -15.63
C TYR A 877 -6.75 -29.77 -16.41
N ASN A 878 -6.55 -29.45 -17.70
CA ASN A 878 -7.59 -28.87 -18.53
C ASN A 878 -8.71 -29.88 -18.83
N ALA A 879 -8.39 -31.16 -19.01
CA ALA A 879 -9.40 -32.21 -19.21
C ALA A 879 -10.34 -32.31 -18.00
N GLN A 880 -9.80 -32.34 -16.78
CA GLN A 880 -10.62 -32.33 -15.56
C GLN A 880 -11.45 -31.06 -15.46
N LEU A 881 -10.84 -29.90 -15.69
CA LEU A 881 -11.52 -28.60 -15.61
C LEU A 881 -12.69 -28.48 -16.60
N GLN A 882 -12.52 -28.94 -17.84
CA GLN A 882 -13.58 -28.91 -18.84
C GLN A 882 -14.69 -29.94 -18.53
N GLN A 883 -14.36 -31.08 -17.93
CA GLN A 883 -15.38 -32.02 -17.43
C GLN A 883 -16.26 -31.37 -16.36
N ASP A 884 -15.66 -30.67 -15.40
CA ASP A 884 -16.40 -29.96 -14.35
C ASP A 884 -17.29 -28.86 -14.95
N LEU A 885 -16.74 -28.05 -15.87
CA LEU A 885 -17.44 -26.94 -16.52
C LEU A 885 -18.59 -27.41 -17.40
N ALA A 886 -18.47 -28.58 -18.06
CA ALA A 886 -19.52 -29.14 -18.89
C ALA A 886 -20.82 -29.46 -18.13
N THR A 887 -20.73 -29.65 -16.81
CA THR A 887 -21.89 -29.91 -15.93
C THR A 887 -22.52 -28.65 -15.33
N SER A 888 -21.97 -27.47 -15.65
CA SER A 888 -22.39 -26.21 -15.02
C SER A 888 -23.41 -25.43 -15.87
N SER A 889 -24.11 -24.47 -15.27
CA SER A 889 -24.95 -23.48 -15.96
C SER A 889 -24.18 -22.71 -17.02
N PHE A 890 -22.85 -22.61 -16.94
CA PHE A 890 -22.03 -21.98 -17.97
C PHE A 890 -22.08 -22.75 -19.30
N ALA A 891 -22.39 -24.05 -19.28
CA ALA A 891 -22.49 -24.91 -20.44
C ALA A 891 -23.89 -24.92 -21.09
N ASP A 892 -24.86 -24.17 -20.55
CA ASP A 892 -26.25 -24.19 -21.02
C ASP A 892 -26.35 -24.00 -22.56
N PRO A 893 -26.93 -24.96 -23.30
CA PRO A 893 -27.02 -24.89 -24.76
C PRO A 893 -27.97 -23.79 -25.26
N ALA A 894 -28.93 -23.34 -24.46
CA ALA A 894 -29.84 -22.24 -24.78
C ALA A 894 -29.19 -20.86 -24.68
N CYS A 895 -27.91 -20.82 -24.27
CA CYS A 895 -27.22 -19.60 -23.91
C CYS A 895 -25.90 -19.44 -24.66
N ASN A 896 -25.80 -18.32 -25.38
CA ASN A 896 -24.57 -17.84 -25.97
C ASN A 896 -23.96 -16.76 -25.06
N SER A 897 -23.01 -17.16 -24.22
CA SER A 897 -22.28 -16.26 -23.31
C SER A 897 -20.86 -16.04 -23.81
N TRP A 898 -20.27 -14.91 -23.42
CA TRP A 898 -18.89 -14.57 -23.75
C TRP A 898 -17.84 -15.47 -23.06
N TYR A 899 -18.28 -16.41 -22.22
CA TYR A 899 -17.44 -17.40 -21.55
C TYR A 899 -16.97 -18.52 -22.48
N LYS A 900 -17.72 -18.77 -23.55
CA LYS A 900 -17.50 -19.87 -24.50
C LYS A 900 -16.69 -19.37 -25.67
N ASP A 901 -15.65 -20.10 -26.05
CA ASP A 901 -14.97 -19.89 -27.31
C ASP A 901 -15.90 -20.32 -28.46
N PRO A 902 -16.28 -19.43 -29.39
CA PRO A 902 -17.23 -19.76 -30.45
C PRO A 902 -16.67 -20.76 -31.47
N ARG A 903 -15.34 -20.96 -31.53
CA ARG A 903 -14.67 -21.86 -32.48
C ARG A 903 -14.66 -23.29 -31.97
N SER A 904 -14.41 -23.48 -30.67
CA SER A 904 -14.31 -24.81 -30.05
C SER A 904 -15.51 -25.21 -29.20
N GLY A 905 -16.34 -24.26 -28.78
CA GLY A 905 -17.45 -24.47 -27.84
C GLY A 905 -17.01 -24.65 -26.38
N LEU A 906 -15.70 -24.65 -26.12
CA LEU A 906 -15.14 -24.82 -24.77
C LEU A 906 -15.36 -23.56 -23.93
N ILE A 907 -15.51 -23.74 -22.62
CA ILE A 907 -15.58 -22.63 -21.67
C ILE A 907 -14.15 -22.25 -21.31
N THR A 908 -13.66 -21.12 -21.81
CA THR A 908 -12.26 -20.69 -21.66
C THR A 908 -12.07 -19.60 -20.61
N ASN A 909 -13.15 -18.96 -20.13
CA ASN A 909 -13.01 -17.82 -19.21
C ASN A 909 -13.26 -18.19 -17.76
N ASN A 910 -14.31 -18.95 -17.46
CA ASN A 910 -14.76 -19.16 -16.08
C ASN A 910 -14.01 -20.29 -15.36
N TRP A 911 -13.80 -20.07 -14.06
CA TRP A 911 -13.34 -21.07 -13.10
C TRP A 911 -14.49 -22.00 -12.69
N SER A 912 -14.20 -23.28 -12.45
CA SER A 912 -15.20 -24.32 -12.14
C SER A 912 -15.53 -24.49 -10.65
N GLY A 913 -14.85 -23.76 -9.76
CA GLY A 913 -14.99 -23.89 -8.31
C GLY A 913 -15.16 -22.55 -7.59
N THR A 914 -15.02 -22.61 -6.27
CA THR A 914 -15.06 -21.42 -5.40
C THR A 914 -13.73 -20.66 -5.39
N VAL A 915 -13.68 -19.46 -4.81
CA VAL A 915 -12.41 -18.73 -4.62
C VAL A 915 -11.50 -19.50 -3.69
N ILE A 916 -12.06 -20.10 -2.62
CA ILE A 916 -11.29 -20.91 -1.67
C ILE A 916 -10.66 -22.12 -2.37
N ASP A 917 -11.37 -22.78 -3.28
CA ASP A 917 -10.84 -23.92 -4.03
C ASP A 917 -9.68 -23.51 -4.94
N TYR A 918 -9.80 -22.37 -5.62
CA TYR A 918 -8.70 -21.84 -6.43
C TYR A 918 -7.50 -21.46 -5.57
N GLN A 919 -7.73 -20.81 -4.44
CA GLN A 919 -6.69 -20.47 -3.47
C GLN A 919 -5.93 -21.69 -2.97
N LYS A 920 -6.63 -22.78 -2.65
CA LYS A 920 -6.01 -24.07 -2.29
C LYS A 920 -5.26 -24.68 -3.48
N ALA A 921 -5.78 -24.58 -4.69
CA ALA A 921 -5.12 -25.11 -5.88
C ALA A 921 -3.76 -24.44 -6.16
N LEU A 922 -3.58 -23.17 -5.75
CA LEU A 922 -2.36 -22.39 -5.96
C LEU A 922 -1.51 -22.20 -4.68
N GLU A 923 -1.88 -22.73 -3.51
CA GLU A 923 -1.12 -22.49 -2.27
C GLU A 923 0.27 -23.15 -2.23
N LYS A 924 0.57 -24.00 -3.23
CA LYS A 924 1.86 -24.65 -3.44
C LYS A 924 2.27 -24.69 -4.91
N VAL A 925 3.57 -24.56 -5.14
CA VAL A 925 4.22 -24.81 -6.43
C VAL A 925 4.85 -26.21 -6.39
N CYS A 926 4.47 -27.08 -7.31
CA CYS A 926 5.12 -28.37 -7.53
C CYS A 926 6.09 -28.22 -8.70
N TRP A 927 7.39 -28.33 -8.43
CA TRP A 927 8.42 -28.13 -9.44
C TRP A 927 8.46 -29.26 -10.47
N ASP A 928 8.04 -30.47 -10.08
CA ASP A 928 7.94 -31.60 -11.01
C ASP A 928 6.89 -31.38 -12.11
N ASP A 929 5.98 -30.41 -11.96
CA ASP A 929 5.02 -30.02 -13.00
C ASP A 929 5.67 -29.20 -14.13
N TYR A 930 6.89 -28.70 -13.92
CA TYR A 930 7.62 -27.83 -14.84
C TYR A 930 8.84 -28.55 -15.43
N GLU A 931 9.11 -28.28 -16.71
CA GLU A 931 10.43 -28.49 -17.28
C GLU A 931 11.41 -27.49 -16.66
N GLY A 932 12.60 -27.93 -16.26
CA GLY A 932 13.58 -27.12 -15.53
C GLY A 932 13.32 -27.05 -14.02
N GLY A 933 12.21 -27.60 -13.52
CA GLY A 933 11.88 -27.62 -12.09
C GLY A 933 12.86 -28.43 -11.25
N GLU A 934 13.47 -29.47 -11.82
CA GLU A 934 14.53 -30.27 -11.21
C GLU A 934 15.81 -29.47 -10.89
N LEU A 935 15.97 -28.30 -11.54
CA LEU A 935 17.10 -27.39 -11.32
C LEU A 935 16.83 -26.39 -10.19
N VAL A 936 15.62 -26.37 -9.63
CA VAL A 936 15.22 -25.49 -8.53
C VAL A 936 15.63 -26.09 -7.18
N GLN A 937 16.26 -25.28 -6.33
CA GLN A 937 16.66 -25.71 -4.98
C GLN A 937 15.48 -25.64 -4.00
N GLY A 938 15.46 -26.52 -2.99
CA GLY A 938 14.49 -26.44 -1.88
C GLY A 938 13.42 -27.54 -1.83
N GLY A 939 13.56 -28.62 -2.61
CA GLY A 939 12.66 -29.77 -2.61
C GLY A 939 11.70 -29.78 -3.80
N ARG A 940 10.86 -30.82 -3.91
CA ARG A 940 9.91 -31.00 -5.03
C ARG A 940 8.74 -30.04 -5.01
N GLU A 941 8.34 -29.56 -3.83
CA GLU A 941 7.23 -28.64 -3.65
C GLU A 941 7.65 -27.45 -2.79
N LYS A 942 7.12 -26.26 -3.09
CA LYS A 942 7.26 -25.04 -2.28
C LYS A 942 5.89 -24.56 -1.83
N TYR A 943 5.63 -24.58 -0.52
CA TYR A 943 4.43 -24.00 0.07
C TYR A 943 4.54 -22.47 0.13
N ILE A 944 3.60 -21.78 -0.51
CA ILE A 944 3.56 -20.31 -0.57
C ILE A 944 2.38 -19.72 0.20
N GLY A 945 1.46 -20.59 0.64
CA GLY A 945 0.26 -20.23 1.37
C GLY A 945 -0.79 -19.54 0.48
N ARG A 946 -1.94 -19.23 1.09
CA ARG A 946 -3.06 -18.56 0.41
C ARG A 946 -3.52 -17.32 1.15
N VAL A 947 -4.29 -16.49 0.46
CA VAL A 947 -5.07 -15.43 1.09
C VAL A 947 -6.23 -16.11 1.84
N ARG A 948 -6.54 -15.65 3.05
CA ARG A 948 -7.62 -16.22 3.87
C ARG A 948 -8.49 -15.07 4.36
N GLU A 949 -9.70 -15.04 3.84
CA GLU A 949 -10.68 -13.99 4.13
C GLU A 949 -11.97 -14.58 4.68
N GLU A 950 -12.14 -15.91 4.62
CA GLU A 950 -13.28 -16.63 5.19
C GLU A 950 -13.25 -16.65 6.73
N SER A 951 -14.40 -16.87 7.37
CA SER A 951 -14.48 -16.89 8.83
C SER A 951 -13.75 -18.09 9.44
N TYR A 952 -12.91 -17.81 10.45
CA TYR A 952 -12.19 -18.85 11.22
C TYR A 952 -13.04 -19.49 12.34
N VAL A 953 -14.08 -18.80 12.79
CA VAL A 953 -14.88 -19.14 13.97
C VAL A 953 -16.36 -18.93 13.64
N SER A 954 -17.20 -19.91 13.94
CA SER A 954 -18.64 -19.84 13.62
C SER A 954 -19.34 -18.68 14.34
N ASP A 955 -20.41 -18.16 13.74
CA ASP A 955 -21.25 -17.11 14.35
C ASP A 955 -21.86 -17.53 15.67
N ARG A 956 -22.15 -18.81 15.82
CA ARG A 956 -22.62 -19.39 17.08
C ARG A 956 -21.53 -19.33 18.15
N SER A 957 -20.29 -19.64 17.80
CA SER A 957 -19.15 -19.55 18.73
C SER A 957 -18.88 -18.10 19.13
N LEU A 958 -18.91 -17.16 18.18
CA LEU A 958 -18.79 -15.72 18.45
C LEU A 958 -19.94 -15.18 19.29
N GLY A 959 -21.17 -15.60 19.02
CA GLY A 959 -22.35 -15.27 19.83
C GLY A 959 -22.24 -15.80 21.26
N ILE A 960 -21.71 -17.01 21.46
CA ILE A 960 -21.43 -17.57 22.79
C ILE A 960 -20.34 -16.75 23.49
N PHE A 961 -19.22 -16.43 22.82
CA PHE A 961 -18.16 -15.62 23.44
C PHE A 961 -18.64 -14.20 23.75
N GLY A 962 -19.45 -13.60 22.89
CA GLY A 962 -20.08 -12.30 23.11
C GLY A 962 -21.08 -12.32 24.27
N ALA A 963 -21.96 -13.33 24.33
CA ALA A 963 -22.91 -13.49 25.44
C ALA A 963 -22.20 -13.75 26.77
N VAL A 964 -21.12 -14.56 26.78
CA VAL A 964 -20.28 -14.78 27.96
C VAL A 964 -19.58 -13.48 28.38
N GLY A 965 -19.09 -12.69 27.42
CA GLY A 965 -18.50 -11.38 27.68
C GLY A 965 -19.50 -10.38 28.29
N VAL A 966 -20.70 -10.27 27.71
CA VAL A 966 -21.79 -9.43 28.23
C VAL A 966 -22.25 -9.91 29.61
N ALA A 967 -22.40 -11.22 29.81
CA ALA A 967 -22.74 -11.81 31.10
C ALA A 967 -21.65 -11.56 32.15
N ALA A 968 -20.37 -11.61 31.79
CA ALA A 968 -19.26 -11.31 32.68
C ALA A 968 -19.22 -9.81 33.07
N VAL A 969 -19.51 -8.92 32.12
CA VAL A 969 -19.65 -7.48 32.40
C VAL A 969 -20.87 -7.21 33.29
N ALA A 970 -22.03 -7.79 32.97
CA ALA A 970 -23.24 -7.67 33.76
C ALA A 970 -23.07 -8.26 35.17
N ALA A 971 -22.38 -9.39 35.31
CA ALA A 971 -22.02 -9.98 36.61
C ALA A 971 -21.03 -9.11 37.37
N GLY A 972 -20.04 -8.52 36.70
CA GLY A 972 -19.10 -7.57 37.30
C GLY A 972 -19.78 -6.29 37.79
N VAL A 973 -20.74 -5.77 37.02
CA VAL A 973 -21.59 -4.63 37.38
C VAL A 973 -22.52 -5.00 38.54
N GLY A 974 -23.23 -6.12 38.45
CA GLY A 974 -24.11 -6.63 39.52
C GLY A 974 -23.36 -6.88 40.82
N TRP A 975 -22.14 -7.44 40.75
CA TRP A 975 -21.27 -7.63 41.91
C TRP A 975 -20.84 -6.28 42.51
N ARG A 976 -20.51 -5.29 41.67
CA ARG A 976 -20.14 -3.94 42.13
C ARG A 976 -21.29 -3.22 42.85
N TYR A 977 -22.54 -3.46 42.46
CA TYR A 977 -23.74 -2.91 43.11
C TYR A 977 -24.25 -3.73 44.31
N ALA A 978 -24.03 -5.05 44.34
CA ALA A 978 -24.45 -5.94 45.44
C ALA A 978 -23.42 -6.03 46.59
N ALA A 979 -22.13 -5.84 46.30
CA ALA A 979 -21.05 -5.92 47.30
C ALA A 979 -21.21 -4.94 48.50
N PRO A 980 -21.75 -3.72 48.35
CA PRO A 980 -22.03 -2.84 49.49
C PRO A 980 -23.18 -3.32 50.39
N MET A 981 -24.15 -4.06 49.85
CA MET A 981 -25.29 -4.59 50.62
C MET A 981 -24.93 -5.85 51.41
N LEU A 982 -24.05 -6.70 50.87
CA LEU A 982 -23.55 -7.91 51.55
C LEU A 982 -22.54 -7.60 52.67
N ARG A 983 -21.92 -6.40 52.67
CA ARG A 983 -21.04 -5.93 53.76
C ARG A 983 -21.77 -5.30 54.95
N ARG A 984 -23.11 -5.17 54.87
CA ARG A 984 -23.96 -4.62 55.93
C ARG A 984 -24.84 -5.68 56.63
N ARG A 985 -24.54 -6.97 56.43
CA ARG A 985 -25.14 -8.07 57.20
C ARG A 985 -24.09 -8.78 58.02
#